data_AF-A0A0G1ELG3-F1
#
_entry.id   AF-A0A0G1ELG3-F1
#
_cell.length_a   1.000
_cell.length_b   1.000
_cell.length_c   1.000
_cell.angle_alpha   90.00
_cell.angle_beta   90.00
_cell.angle_gamma   90.00
#
_symmetry.space_group_name_H-M   'P 1'
#
loop_
_entity.id
_entity.type
_entity.pdbx_description
1 polymer ?
#
loop_
_entity_poly.entity_id
_entity_poly.type
_entity_poly.pdbx_seq_one_letter_code
_entity_poly.pdbx_strand_id
1 'polypeptide(L)'
;MLAWDNLRRSHKKGVFIACLVVAVATSLFIFKHFNYQKTKPEVKAASTSVPDKSRQYNMPVLVLRYFPTDPLDGTKLDSQITGVDASLGDIRAHVDNIKNGTVDALQEGSKFHGYKDPSAQAGLHYSFIDDKEYLTSLSPGDVVSGGCCYTSAPTVTILGGGGTGASATATITGGKVSAVTVTNGGSGYTSVPSVTFTGGGGRYASAMAIVSGGAVESISLFHYPDYASMMNSINICDYVDNLGLKEVWLFGYHWGPIALAESYMAGPYGNIANSYPVSGMPICSKTYYLYNYNYGRGTNEAVHNHGHQIGVMMKRVGDPMYENNFIGPFTTYGSNDGSGADFHRCGWTHTPPNTGWEYDYTNTRFSWTDCEDWNPLGTGEKVNVNCERWACVETRYQVWRWQNMPGLNNPNPELSNWWDFIGDFDNAKATAEKLYYPTPTPTPTPRPTTDTDGDGFTDYVESYMGTDVNLACGADAWPPDFNNDGLVDNADQTLVIFHYGSSVGSAGYDRRYDLDADEIISILDLILVEDYFGATCASSSPSPSPSIGGKEIGPDGNNSTQNVDVCGADLGSMFDWNGRVYIVFGDTFGCPLSSTPTNWRSNTLAYTTDANPSDGITFDGWILGADGKAKEIIPNDAGPLTETAIPTYGVSVGSTGYLYYFEGTISPSWSCNYSSVAKSTDGGQNWTKLTGLKWNPGNFNQVAIYKKDGYVYLFGIPCGRAGGAKLMRVLEGSIENKAAYEYVTGYDASQNPIWTAGAESSAVTVVPAPVGELSVRWDNYLGQYIMMYLRDVSPYTIEYRSAPNLWGPWGDPQEVVTGATYPCLYAPYMRERYEEGDGQTVYFRMSRFCSGFNPYSTYWMKTTLSGPSPTPTPGPTPTPLPTPTPPPPIAGDPSLLTATASCNGANPVINFSWQDNSNYESGFWLDISRDPFNGPSNTSKSPSVWGVKGVYRIDNESSDIGIPVQFVWDNGALSLTGGRLDSGDSDSTAGGNQFAPQAGATYFWRVKAFNFGQGTNHIYPGSSASPPGQSTTAANCP
;
A
#
# COMPACT_ATOMS: atom_id res chain seq x y z
N MET A 1 -35.20 -31.53 22.74
CA MET A 1 -34.08 -32.31 22.16
C MET A 1 -33.32 -31.39 21.23
N LEU A 2 -32.35 -30.70 21.81
CA LEU A 2 -31.47 -29.69 21.22
C LEU A 2 -30.12 -30.37 21.01
N ALA A 3 -29.85 -30.91 19.83
CA ALA A 3 -28.53 -31.47 19.49
C ALA A 3 -28.29 -31.71 17.99
N TRP A 4 -29.07 -31.11 17.07
CA TRP A 4 -28.91 -31.38 15.63
C TRP A 4 -28.84 -30.14 14.71
N ASP A 5 -28.75 -28.92 15.27
CA ASP A 5 -28.63 -27.68 14.49
C ASP A 5 -27.28 -26.92 14.64
N ASN A 6 -26.32 -27.41 15.44
CA ASN A 6 -25.05 -26.71 15.68
C ASN A 6 -23.81 -27.29 14.96
N LEU A 7 -23.96 -28.27 14.06
CA LEU A 7 -22.84 -28.93 13.37
C LEU A 7 -22.57 -28.41 11.93
N ARG A 8 -23.15 -27.26 11.54
CA ARG A 8 -22.94 -26.63 10.21
C ARG A 8 -21.98 -25.44 10.15
N ARG A 9 -21.19 -25.13 11.18
CA ARG A 9 -20.41 -23.87 11.21
C ARG A 9 -18.87 -23.89 11.36
N SER A 10 -18.13 -25.01 11.36
CA SER A 10 -16.67 -24.92 11.64
C SER A 10 -15.65 -25.60 10.69
N HIS A 11 -16.04 -26.30 9.62
CA HIS A 11 -15.06 -27.01 8.76
C HIS A 11 -14.82 -26.39 7.37
N LYS A 12 -14.34 -25.14 7.28
CA LYS A 12 -13.93 -24.54 5.99
C LYS A 12 -12.58 -23.78 5.95
N LYS A 13 -11.76 -23.75 7.00
CA LYS A 13 -10.51 -22.96 7.00
C LYS A 13 -9.20 -23.75 6.81
N GLY A 14 -9.16 -25.06 7.09
CA GLY A 14 -7.90 -25.83 7.09
C GLY A 14 -7.35 -26.28 5.74
N VAL A 15 -8.16 -26.30 4.67
CA VAL A 15 -7.75 -26.86 3.35
C VAL A 15 -7.30 -25.75 2.38
N PHE A 16 -7.53 -24.48 2.71
CA PHE A 16 -7.26 -23.33 1.83
C PHE A 16 -5.79 -22.87 1.82
N ILE A 17 -5.01 -23.21 2.87
CA ILE A 17 -3.64 -22.70 3.06
C ILE A 17 -2.59 -23.60 2.38
N ALA A 18 -2.82 -24.92 2.31
CA ALA A 18 -1.85 -25.85 1.70
C ALA A 18 -1.78 -25.77 0.16
N CYS A 19 -2.84 -25.28 -0.52
CA CYS A 19 -2.85 -25.16 -1.98
C CYS A 19 -2.23 -23.83 -2.49
N LEU A 20 -2.09 -22.82 -1.63
CA LEU A 20 -1.53 -21.51 -2.01
C LEU A 20 0.00 -21.55 -2.17
N VAL A 21 0.69 -22.40 -1.39
CA VAL A 21 2.16 -22.48 -1.32
C VAL A 21 2.77 -23.20 -2.53
N VAL A 22 2.06 -24.16 -3.13
CA VAL A 22 2.54 -24.86 -4.35
C VAL A 22 2.31 -24.03 -5.62
N ALA A 23 1.29 -23.14 -5.65
CA ALA A 23 0.97 -22.32 -6.81
C ALA A 23 1.97 -21.17 -7.08
N VAL A 24 2.70 -20.71 -6.06
CA VAL A 24 3.68 -19.62 -6.18
C VAL A 24 5.05 -20.15 -6.65
N ALA A 25 5.46 -21.34 -6.20
CA ALA A 25 6.78 -21.91 -6.53
C ALA A 25 6.92 -22.36 -8.00
N THR A 26 5.85 -22.83 -8.65
CA THR A 26 5.90 -23.26 -10.06
C THR A 26 5.78 -22.12 -11.08
N SER A 27 5.33 -20.93 -10.67
CA SER A 27 5.17 -19.77 -11.56
C SER A 27 6.51 -19.06 -11.84
N LEU A 28 7.51 -19.26 -10.98
CA LEU A 28 8.86 -18.70 -11.12
C LEU A 28 9.81 -19.54 -11.99
N PHE A 29 9.49 -20.82 -12.26
CA PHE A 29 10.36 -21.70 -13.05
C PHE A 29 10.07 -21.69 -14.56
N ILE A 30 8.85 -21.31 -14.99
CA ILE A 30 8.46 -21.37 -16.41
C ILE A 30 8.75 -20.05 -17.15
N PHE A 31 8.90 -18.93 -16.44
CA PHE A 31 9.23 -17.62 -17.04
C PHE A 31 10.68 -17.49 -17.54
N LYS A 32 11.55 -18.48 -17.26
CA LYS A 32 12.98 -18.43 -17.61
C LYS A 32 13.36 -19.09 -18.94
N HIS A 33 12.42 -19.65 -19.72
CA HIS A 33 12.76 -20.48 -20.89
C HIS A 33 12.12 -20.12 -22.23
N PHE A 34 11.40 -19.00 -22.33
CA PHE A 34 11.00 -18.45 -23.63
C PHE A 34 11.28 -16.95 -23.68
N ASN A 35 12.51 -16.58 -24.02
CA ASN A 35 12.68 -15.49 -24.96
C ASN A 35 13.95 -15.63 -25.80
N TYR A 36 13.72 -15.33 -27.06
CA TYR A 36 14.52 -15.56 -28.24
C TYR A 36 15.71 -14.60 -28.29
N GLN A 37 16.82 -15.06 -28.87
CA GLN A 37 18.03 -14.25 -29.00
C GLN A 37 17.78 -12.99 -29.84
N LYS A 38 18.22 -11.81 -29.34
CA LYS A 38 18.99 -10.79 -30.09
C LYS A 38 19.45 -9.62 -29.20
N THR A 39 20.76 -9.37 -29.29
CA THR A 39 21.56 -8.14 -29.09
C THR A 39 20.95 -6.98 -28.28
N LYS A 40 21.52 -6.72 -27.08
CA LYS A 40 21.37 -5.47 -26.33
C LYS A 40 21.88 -4.28 -27.16
N PRO A 41 21.14 -3.16 -27.28
CA PRO A 41 21.69 -1.89 -27.76
C PRO A 41 22.74 -1.35 -26.77
N GLU A 42 23.75 -0.65 -27.29
CA GLU A 42 24.76 0.08 -26.53
C GLU A 42 24.11 1.08 -25.55
N VAL A 43 24.52 1.03 -24.28
CA VAL A 43 24.12 2.01 -23.26
C VAL A 43 24.89 3.31 -23.53
N LYS A 44 24.19 4.37 -23.93
CA LYS A 44 24.74 5.75 -23.91
C LYS A 44 24.63 6.32 -22.49
N ALA A 45 25.59 7.18 -22.13
CA ALA A 45 25.60 7.90 -20.85
C ALA A 45 24.34 8.75 -20.66
N ALA A 46 23.86 8.85 -19.41
CA ALA A 46 22.67 9.60 -19.04
C ALA A 46 22.83 11.11 -19.32
N SER A 47 21.74 11.78 -19.71
CA SER A 47 21.71 13.24 -19.87
C SER A 47 21.76 13.93 -18.52
N THR A 48 22.65 14.90 -18.34
CA THR A 48 22.80 15.67 -17.08
C THR A 48 22.02 16.99 -17.10
N SER A 49 21.26 17.27 -18.16
CA SER A 49 20.50 18.51 -18.32
C SER A 49 19.05 18.22 -18.64
N VAL A 50 18.15 19.03 -18.11
CA VAL A 50 16.72 18.90 -18.38
C VAL A 50 16.44 19.04 -19.87
N PRO A 51 15.74 18.08 -20.48
CA PRO A 51 15.30 18.17 -21.86
C PRO A 51 14.33 19.32 -22.10
N ASP A 52 14.09 19.61 -23.38
CA ASP A 52 13.19 20.68 -23.80
C ASP A 52 11.75 20.47 -23.29
N LYS A 53 11.33 21.33 -22.35
CA LYS A 53 9.98 21.33 -21.74
C LYS A 53 8.90 21.91 -22.63
N SER A 54 9.26 22.47 -23.78
CA SER A 54 8.33 23.09 -24.72
C SER A 54 7.78 22.12 -25.77
N ARG A 55 8.24 20.86 -25.73
CA ARG A 55 7.80 19.82 -26.67
C ARG A 55 6.32 19.50 -26.50
N GLN A 56 5.63 19.54 -27.63
CA GLN A 56 4.24 19.11 -27.76
C GLN A 56 4.19 17.92 -28.70
N TYR A 57 3.29 16.99 -28.41
CA TYR A 57 3.20 15.74 -29.16
C TYR A 57 1.88 15.66 -29.88
N ASN A 58 1.98 15.46 -31.19
CA ASN A 58 0.84 14.94 -31.93
C ASN A 58 0.70 13.46 -31.57
N MET A 59 -0.52 13.07 -31.20
CA MET A 59 -0.92 11.70 -30.88
C MET A 59 -1.84 11.17 -31.98
N PRO A 60 -1.30 10.68 -33.11
CA PRO A 60 -2.05 9.93 -34.11
C PRO A 60 -2.67 8.67 -33.53
N VAL A 61 -3.99 8.56 -33.67
CA VAL A 61 -4.80 7.43 -33.20
C VAL A 61 -5.44 6.70 -34.38
N LEU A 62 -5.38 5.38 -34.35
CA LEU A 62 -6.15 4.48 -35.19
C LEU A 62 -7.32 3.93 -34.36
N VAL A 63 -8.54 4.14 -34.84
CA VAL A 63 -9.73 3.59 -34.19
C VAL A 63 -10.15 2.30 -34.90
N LEU A 64 -10.39 1.24 -34.13
CA LEU A 64 -10.93 -0.03 -34.63
C LEU A 64 -12.28 -0.29 -33.96
N ARG A 65 -13.36 -0.31 -34.73
CA ARG A 65 -14.73 -0.53 -34.24
C ARG A 65 -15.22 -1.92 -34.63
N TYR A 66 -15.54 -2.76 -33.67
CA TYR A 66 -16.13 -4.08 -33.93
C TYR A 66 -17.62 -4.08 -33.59
N PHE A 67 -18.46 -3.90 -34.60
CA PHE A 67 -19.92 -3.81 -34.48
C PHE A 67 -20.60 -4.99 -35.18
N PRO A 68 -20.47 -6.22 -34.65
CA PRO A 68 -21.12 -7.38 -35.27
C PRO A 68 -22.63 -7.15 -35.35
N THR A 69 -23.17 -7.23 -36.56
CA THR A 69 -24.57 -6.96 -36.85
C THR A 69 -25.43 -8.20 -36.67
N ASP A 70 -26.68 -8.02 -36.24
CA ASP A 70 -27.66 -9.09 -36.18
C ASP A 70 -27.86 -9.69 -37.59
N PRO A 71 -27.66 -11.01 -37.79
CA PRO A 71 -27.79 -11.64 -39.10
C PRO A 71 -29.23 -11.61 -39.66
N LEU A 72 -30.24 -11.37 -38.82
CA LEU A 72 -31.64 -11.21 -39.20
C LEU A 72 -32.01 -9.74 -39.42
N ASP A 73 -31.28 -8.81 -38.80
CA ASP A 73 -31.49 -7.37 -38.88
C ASP A 73 -30.15 -6.62 -38.93
N GLY A 74 -29.57 -6.54 -40.13
CA GLY A 74 -28.27 -5.92 -40.36
C GLY A 74 -28.18 -4.42 -40.08
N THR A 75 -29.23 -3.80 -39.49
CA THR A 75 -29.27 -2.39 -39.10
C THR A 75 -28.91 -2.15 -37.63
N LYS A 76 -28.78 -3.22 -36.83
CA LYS A 76 -28.46 -3.17 -35.40
C LYS A 76 -27.39 -4.17 -35.00
N LEU A 77 -26.84 -3.99 -33.80
CA LEU A 77 -25.89 -4.94 -33.23
C LEU A 77 -26.57 -6.29 -32.93
N ASP A 78 -25.80 -7.37 -33.09
CA ASP A 78 -26.20 -8.68 -32.61
C ASP A 78 -26.13 -8.69 -31.08
N SER A 79 -27.27 -8.53 -30.41
CA SER A 79 -27.35 -8.51 -28.95
C SER A 79 -27.04 -9.86 -28.30
N GLN A 80 -27.10 -10.97 -29.06
CA GLN A 80 -26.69 -12.29 -28.55
C GLN A 80 -25.17 -12.40 -28.46
N ILE A 81 -24.44 -11.79 -29.41
CA ILE A 81 -22.97 -11.75 -29.43
C ILE A 81 -22.43 -10.64 -28.53
N THR A 82 -23.05 -9.46 -28.56
CA THR A 82 -22.47 -8.24 -27.96
C THR A 82 -23.04 -7.88 -26.60
N GLY A 83 -24.20 -8.42 -26.22
CA GLY A 83 -24.91 -8.04 -25.01
C GLY A 83 -25.52 -6.63 -25.05
N VAL A 84 -25.40 -5.94 -26.19
CA VAL A 84 -25.89 -4.58 -26.40
C VAL A 84 -26.95 -4.61 -27.49
N ASP A 85 -28.17 -4.18 -27.16
CA ASP A 85 -29.27 -4.02 -28.12
C ASP A 85 -29.36 -2.54 -28.53
N ALA A 86 -28.65 -2.18 -29.60
CA ALA A 86 -28.60 -0.82 -30.12
C ALA A 86 -28.55 -0.82 -31.65
N SER A 87 -29.16 0.19 -32.28
CA SER A 87 -29.01 0.39 -33.71
C SER A 87 -27.55 0.73 -34.06
N LEU A 88 -27.13 0.45 -35.29
CA LEU A 88 -25.79 0.85 -35.75
C LEU A 88 -25.60 2.37 -35.68
N GLY A 89 -26.66 3.17 -35.87
CA GLY A 89 -26.60 4.62 -35.72
C GLY A 89 -26.31 5.04 -34.29
N ASP A 90 -27.02 4.46 -33.33
CA ASP A 90 -26.88 4.80 -31.90
C ASP A 90 -25.52 4.38 -31.36
N ILE A 91 -25.04 3.17 -31.68
CA ILE A 91 -23.72 2.73 -31.19
C ILE A 91 -22.59 3.53 -31.81
N ARG A 92 -22.67 3.91 -33.10
CA ARG A 92 -21.68 4.78 -33.73
C ARG A 92 -21.62 6.13 -33.01
N ALA A 93 -22.78 6.76 -32.78
CA ALA A 93 -22.87 8.03 -32.06
C ALA A 93 -22.34 7.92 -30.63
N HIS A 94 -22.64 6.82 -29.94
CA HIS A 94 -22.13 6.55 -28.59
C HIS A 94 -20.61 6.39 -28.56
N VAL A 95 -20.05 5.60 -29.48
CA VAL A 95 -18.59 5.44 -29.62
C VAL A 95 -17.92 6.75 -30.02
N ASP A 96 -18.54 7.56 -30.88
CA ASP A 96 -18.03 8.89 -31.20
C ASP A 96 -18.03 9.81 -29.98
N ASN A 97 -19.04 9.73 -29.11
CA ASN A 97 -19.07 10.49 -27.85
C ASN A 97 -17.95 10.05 -26.90
N ILE A 98 -17.71 8.74 -26.74
CA ILE A 98 -16.60 8.22 -25.93
C ILE A 98 -15.27 8.70 -26.51
N LYS A 99 -15.10 8.56 -27.84
CA LYS A 99 -13.90 8.95 -28.57
C LYS A 99 -13.57 10.43 -28.34
N ASN A 100 -14.54 11.30 -28.55
CA ASN A 100 -14.36 12.74 -28.37
C ASN A 100 -14.14 13.11 -26.90
N GLY A 101 -14.93 12.57 -25.98
CA GLY A 101 -14.76 12.84 -24.55
C GLY A 101 -13.42 12.33 -23.99
N THR A 102 -12.89 11.24 -24.55
CA THR A 102 -11.56 10.71 -24.19
C THR A 102 -10.46 11.63 -24.70
N VAL A 103 -10.57 12.10 -25.95
CA VAL A 103 -9.67 13.14 -26.49
C VAL A 103 -9.71 14.39 -25.63
N ASP A 104 -10.90 14.89 -25.30
CA ASP A 104 -11.06 16.09 -24.48
C ASP A 104 -10.38 15.91 -23.11
N ALA A 105 -10.59 14.77 -22.44
CA ALA A 105 -9.98 14.48 -21.15
C ALA A 105 -8.45 14.35 -21.22
N LEU A 106 -7.90 13.67 -22.23
CA LEU A 106 -6.46 13.49 -22.38
C LEU A 106 -5.74 14.80 -22.74
N GLN A 107 -6.32 15.58 -23.66
CA GLN A 107 -5.77 16.89 -24.02
C GLN A 107 -5.88 17.87 -22.86
N GLU A 108 -7.04 17.95 -22.21
CA GLU A 108 -7.26 18.82 -21.04
C GLU A 108 -6.37 18.41 -19.88
N GLY A 109 -6.28 17.11 -19.59
CA GLY A 109 -5.40 16.55 -18.56
C GLY A 109 -3.92 16.86 -18.81
N SER A 110 -3.50 16.99 -20.07
CA SER A 110 -2.12 17.32 -20.42
C SER A 110 -1.77 18.82 -20.30
N LYS A 111 -2.72 19.68 -19.92
CA LYS A 111 -2.47 21.09 -19.62
C LYS A 111 -1.93 21.24 -18.21
N PHE A 112 -0.65 21.53 -18.07
CA PHE A 112 -0.07 21.78 -16.75
C PHE A 112 -0.80 22.95 -16.07
N HIS A 113 -1.41 22.68 -14.91
CA HIS A 113 -2.28 23.58 -14.16
C HIS A 113 -3.40 24.25 -14.97
N GLY A 114 -3.99 23.54 -15.95
CA GLY A 114 -5.06 24.09 -16.80
C GLY A 114 -6.28 24.63 -16.03
N TYR A 115 -6.58 24.06 -14.86
CA TYR A 115 -7.62 24.58 -13.97
C TYR A 115 -7.25 25.91 -13.26
N LYS A 116 -5.97 26.26 -13.17
CA LYS A 116 -5.48 27.55 -12.63
C LYS A 116 -5.26 28.59 -13.73
N ASP A 117 -4.76 28.14 -14.88
CA ASP A 117 -4.51 28.99 -16.05
C ASP A 117 -5.29 28.46 -17.26
N PRO A 118 -6.45 29.05 -17.59
CA PRO A 118 -7.23 28.69 -18.77
C PRO A 118 -6.48 28.86 -20.10
N SER A 119 -5.38 29.62 -20.12
CA SER A 119 -4.53 29.81 -21.30
C SER A 119 -3.45 28.72 -21.46
N ALA A 120 -3.29 27.84 -20.47
CA ALA A 120 -2.36 26.72 -20.52
C ALA A 120 -2.61 25.85 -21.76
N GLN A 121 -1.51 25.51 -22.45
CA GLN A 121 -1.55 24.69 -23.65
C GLN A 121 -1.47 23.20 -23.30
N ALA A 122 -2.11 22.36 -24.11
CA ALA A 122 -2.03 20.92 -23.97
C ALA A 122 -0.64 20.43 -24.41
N GLY A 123 -0.05 19.49 -23.65
CA GLY A 123 1.18 18.81 -24.05
C GLY A 123 0.95 17.71 -25.10
N LEU A 124 -0.25 17.12 -25.12
CA LEU A 124 -0.68 16.10 -26.07
C LEU A 124 -1.81 16.62 -26.95
N HIS A 125 -1.73 16.37 -28.26
CA HIS A 125 -2.70 16.78 -29.27
C HIS A 125 -3.16 15.57 -30.06
N TYR A 126 -4.38 15.10 -29.80
CA TYR A 126 -4.89 13.88 -30.38
C TYR A 126 -5.50 14.13 -31.76
N SER A 127 -5.22 13.22 -32.69
CA SER A 127 -5.80 13.26 -34.02
C SER A 127 -6.08 11.84 -34.50
N PHE A 128 -7.19 11.66 -35.22
CA PHE A 128 -7.53 10.36 -35.80
C PHE A 128 -6.95 10.29 -37.20
N ILE A 129 -6.05 9.32 -37.43
CA ILE A 129 -5.47 9.11 -38.76
C ILE A 129 -6.25 8.10 -39.59
N ASP A 130 -7.01 7.23 -38.94
CA ASP A 130 -7.92 6.29 -39.58
C ASP A 130 -8.94 5.74 -38.56
N ASP A 131 -10.10 5.31 -39.07
CA ASP A 131 -11.23 4.81 -38.28
C ASP A 131 -11.89 3.65 -39.05
N LYS A 132 -11.58 2.42 -38.64
CA LYS A 132 -11.99 1.19 -39.32
C LYS A 132 -13.13 0.52 -38.61
N GLU A 133 -14.22 0.28 -39.34
CA GLU A 133 -15.38 -0.45 -38.83
C GLU A 133 -15.43 -1.88 -39.40
N TYR A 134 -15.66 -2.83 -38.51
CA TYR A 134 -15.85 -4.25 -38.79
C TYR A 134 -17.24 -4.65 -38.32
N LEU A 135 -18.07 -5.16 -39.25
CA LEU A 135 -19.42 -5.68 -38.94
C LEU A 135 -19.40 -7.17 -38.56
N THR A 136 -18.23 -7.69 -38.23
CA THR A 136 -17.99 -9.08 -37.82
C THR A 136 -17.60 -9.13 -36.35
N SER A 137 -17.78 -10.30 -35.73
CA SER A 137 -17.37 -10.53 -34.35
C SER A 137 -15.85 -10.48 -34.20
N LEU A 138 -15.40 -10.19 -32.97
CA LEU A 138 -14.00 -10.33 -32.61
C LEU A 138 -13.60 -11.81 -32.70
N SER A 139 -12.47 -12.09 -33.33
CA SER A 139 -11.95 -13.46 -33.44
C SER A 139 -11.41 -13.91 -32.08
N PRO A 140 -11.92 -15.02 -31.50
CA PRO A 140 -11.38 -15.56 -30.25
C PRO A 140 -9.93 -16.02 -30.46
N GLY A 141 -9.01 -15.42 -29.71
CA GLY A 141 -7.59 -15.75 -29.70
C GLY A 141 -7.25 -16.67 -28.52
N ASP A 142 -6.20 -16.32 -27.78
CA ASP A 142 -5.70 -17.10 -26.65
C ASP A 142 -6.78 -17.34 -25.57
N VAL A 143 -6.85 -18.57 -25.05
CA VAL A 143 -7.72 -18.94 -23.91
C VAL A 143 -7.21 -18.25 -22.65
N VAL A 144 -8.01 -17.34 -22.12
CA VAL A 144 -7.66 -16.51 -20.93
C VAL A 144 -8.02 -17.22 -19.66
N SER A 145 -9.22 -17.80 -19.64
CA SER A 145 -9.83 -18.29 -18.39
C SER A 145 -9.95 -19.80 -18.36
N GLY A 146 -8.93 -20.50 -18.85
CA GLY A 146 -8.70 -21.90 -18.48
C GLY A 146 -8.31 -22.05 -17.00
N GLY A 147 -8.11 -20.93 -16.30
CA GLY A 147 -7.56 -20.88 -14.96
C GLY A 147 -6.14 -21.41 -14.92
N CYS A 148 -5.66 -21.74 -13.72
CA CYS A 148 -4.34 -22.30 -13.52
C CYS A 148 -4.33 -23.37 -12.43
N CYS A 149 -3.26 -24.15 -12.41
CA CYS A 149 -2.91 -25.10 -11.35
C CYS A 149 -3.86 -26.29 -11.20
N TYR A 150 -4.63 -26.64 -12.24
CA TYR A 150 -5.46 -27.83 -12.20
C TYR A 150 -4.61 -29.10 -12.30
N THR A 151 -4.67 -29.95 -11.28
CA THR A 151 -3.98 -31.25 -11.23
C THR A 151 -4.88 -32.39 -11.69
N SER A 152 -6.20 -32.17 -11.76
CA SER A 152 -7.20 -33.09 -12.32
C SER A 152 -8.41 -32.30 -12.81
N ALA A 153 -9.21 -32.88 -13.72
CA ALA A 153 -10.36 -32.19 -14.31
C ALA A 153 -11.30 -31.64 -13.21
N PRO A 154 -11.64 -30.33 -13.22
CA PRO A 154 -12.60 -29.80 -12.28
C PRO A 154 -14.02 -30.27 -12.61
N THR A 155 -14.87 -30.31 -11.59
CA THR A 155 -16.32 -30.49 -11.75
C THR A 155 -16.92 -29.23 -12.34
N VAL A 156 -17.60 -29.37 -13.48
CA VAL A 156 -18.36 -28.29 -14.13
C VAL A 156 -19.79 -28.33 -13.63
N THR A 157 -20.24 -27.26 -12.97
CA THR A 157 -21.61 -27.14 -12.47
C THR A 157 -22.35 -26.05 -13.23
N ILE A 158 -23.53 -26.40 -13.76
CA ILE A 158 -24.41 -25.52 -14.54
C ILE A 158 -25.64 -25.21 -13.69
N LEU A 159 -25.86 -23.95 -13.34
CA LEU A 159 -26.94 -23.52 -12.43
C LEU A 159 -27.74 -22.33 -12.97
N GLY A 160 -29.05 -22.32 -12.73
CA GLY A 160 -29.95 -21.25 -13.16
C GLY A 160 -30.47 -21.45 -14.59
N GLY A 161 -30.84 -20.36 -15.25
CA GLY A 161 -31.30 -20.38 -16.65
C GLY A 161 -32.73 -20.90 -16.88
N GLY A 162 -33.48 -21.22 -15.82
CA GLY A 162 -34.87 -21.72 -15.91
C GLY A 162 -35.05 -23.19 -16.33
N GLY A 163 -33.98 -23.85 -16.80
CA GLY A 163 -33.98 -25.25 -17.25
C GLY A 163 -33.37 -26.23 -16.25
N THR A 164 -33.37 -27.52 -16.61
CA THR A 164 -32.78 -28.59 -15.79
C THR A 164 -32.09 -29.66 -16.64
N GLY A 165 -31.20 -30.44 -16.02
CA GLY A 165 -30.62 -31.65 -16.63
C GLY A 165 -29.36 -31.44 -17.46
N ALA A 166 -28.84 -30.21 -17.58
CA ALA A 166 -27.57 -29.99 -18.27
C ALA A 166 -26.37 -30.51 -17.44
N SER A 167 -25.41 -31.13 -18.12
CA SER A 167 -24.15 -31.61 -17.52
C SER A 167 -22.99 -31.45 -18.49
N ALA A 168 -21.78 -31.26 -17.97
CA ALA A 168 -20.57 -31.08 -18.76
C ALA A 168 -19.32 -31.59 -18.04
N THR A 169 -18.24 -31.79 -18.80
CA THR A 169 -16.92 -32.22 -18.30
C THR A 169 -15.84 -31.28 -18.81
N ALA A 170 -14.80 -31.05 -17.99
CA ALA A 170 -13.66 -30.20 -18.36
C ALA A 170 -12.47 -31.05 -18.81
N THR A 171 -11.76 -30.59 -19.83
CA THR A 171 -10.46 -31.16 -20.27
C THR A 171 -9.33 -30.28 -19.79
N ILE A 172 -8.22 -30.88 -19.33
CA ILE A 172 -7.03 -30.14 -18.88
C ILE A 172 -5.85 -30.41 -19.79
N THR A 173 -5.16 -29.35 -20.17
CA THR A 173 -3.85 -29.40 -20.82
C THR A 173 -2.91 -28.41 -20.13
N GLY A 174 -1.71 -28.83 -19.74
CA GLY A 174 -0.70 -27.94 -19.14
C GLY A 174 -1.14 -27.27 -17.82
N GLY A 175 -2.01 -27.93 -17.03
CA GLY A 175 -2.52 -27.39 -15.77
C GLY A 175 -3.64 -26.35 -15.89
N LYS A 176 -4.22 -26.18 -17.09
CA LYS A 176 -5.36 -25.29 -17.35
C LYS A 176 -6.52 -26.06 -17.96
N VAL A 177 -7.76 -25.63 -17.70
CA VAL A 177 -8.93 -26.08 -18.45
C VAL A 177 -8.76 -25.60 -19.90
N SER A 178 -8.63 -26.54 -20.84
CA SER A 178 -8.42 -26.24 -22.26
C SER A 178 -9.70 -26.38 -23.10
N ALA A 179 -10.70 -27.09 -22.58
CA ALA A 179 -12.02 -27.24 -23.21
C ALA A 179 -13.07 -27.66 -22.18
N VAL A 180 -14.35 -27.39 -22.48
CA VAL A 180 -15.50 -27.90 -21.74
C VAL A 180 -16.45 -28.60 -22.70
N THR A 181 -16.73 -29.88 -22.46
CA THR A 181 -17.60 -30.70 -23.31
C THR A 181 -18.94 -30.92 -22.60
N VAL A 182 -20.03 -30.45 -23.20
CA VAL A 182 -21.38 -30.72 -22.72
C VAL A 182 -21.71 -32.20 -22.96
N THR A 183 -22.06 -32.91 -21.90
CA THR A 183 -22.43 -34.34 -21.92
C THR A 183 -23.94 -34.55 -21.98
N ASN A 184 -24.73 -33.57 -21.51
CA ASN A 184 -26.17 -33.52 -21.68
C ASN A 184 -26.60 -32.05 -21.72
N GLY A 185 -27.36 -31.65 -22.72
CA GLY A 185 -27.83 -30.26 -22.84
C GLY A 185 -29.00 -29.92 -21.90
N GLY A 186 -29.66 -30.91 -21.33
CA GLY A 186 -30.88 -30.71 -20.54
C GLY A 186 -32.03 -30.12 -21.37
N SER A 187 -33.02 -29.54 -20.70
CA SER A 187 -34.17 -28.90 -21.36
C SER A 187 -34.82 -27.81 -20.49
N GLY A 188 -35.59 -26.93 -21.13
CA GLY A 188 -36.37 -25.88 -20.48
C GLY A 188 -35.59 -24.60 -20.13
N TYR A 189 -34.37 -24.44 -20.65
CA TYR A 189 -33.58 -23.23 -20.39
C TYR A 189 -34.18 -22.04 -21.14
N THR A 190 -34.62 -21.03 -20.38
CA THR A 190 -35.22 -19.77 -20.88
C THR A 190 -34.26 -18.58 -20.76
N SER A 191 -33.14 -18.74 -20.04
CA SER A 191 -32.02 -17.81 -20.00
C SER A 191 -30.70 -18.55 -19.84
N VAL A 192 -29.57 -17.85 -20.04
CA VAL A 192 -28.23 -18.46 -19.96
C VAL A 192 -27.93 -18.90 -18.51
N PRO A 193 -27.63 -20.19 -18.26
CA PRO A 193 -27.25 -20.64 -16.93
C PRO A 193 -25.79 -20.25 -16.61
N SER A 194 -25.51 -20.07 -15.32
CA SER A 194 -24.16 -19.87 -14.80
C SER A 194 -23.33 -21.16 -14.87
N VAL A 195 -22.06 -21.04 -15.27
CA VAL A 195 -21.09 -22.16 -15.27
C VAL A 195 -20.05 -21.90 -14.20
N THR A 196 -19.83 -22.89 -13.33
CA THR A 196 -18.83 -22.81 -12.27
C THR A 196 -17.93 -24.04 -12.28
N PHE A 197 -16.65 -23.84 -11.96
CA PHE A 197 -15.65 -24.89 -11.86
C PHE A 197 -15.30 -25.10 -10.39
N THR A 198 -15.41 -26.33 -9.91
CA THR A 198 -15.08 -26.68 -8.52
C THR A 198 -14.23 -27.95 -8.46
N GLY A 199 -13.31 -28.02 -7.50
CA GLY A 199 -12.38 -29.14 -7.38
C GLY A 199 -11.25 -29.10 -8.42
N GLY A 200 -10.51 -30.20 -8.55
CA GLY A 200 -9.40 -30.29 -9.51
C GLY A 200 -8.11 -29.58 -9.10
N GLY A 201 -8.04 -28.97 -7.92
CA GLY A 201 -6.87 -28.27 -7.38
C GLY A 201 -6.59 -26.89 -7.97
N GLY A 202 -7.22 -26.53 -9.08
CA GLY A 202 -7.03 -25.26 -9.77
C GLY A 202 -8.03 -24.15 -9.39
N ARG A 203 -7.79 -22.97 -9.94
CA ARG A 203 -8.57 -21.73 -9.67
C ARG A 203 -8.66 -20.86 -10.92
N TYR A 204 -9.63 -19.94 -10.91
CA TYR A 204 -9.84 -18.90 -11.94
C TYR A 204 -10.20 -19.40 -13.34
N ALA A 205 -10.68 -20.65 -13.51
CA ALA A 205 -11.36 -20.98 -14.75
C ALA A 205 -12.74 -20.32 -14.77
N SER A 206 -13.10 -19.70 -15.87
CA SER A 206 -14.43 -19.16 -16.12
C SER A 206 -14.87 -19.45 -17.54
N ALA A 207 -16.18 -19.62 -17.70
CA ALA A 207 -16.80 -20.02 -18.95
C ALA A 207 -18.24 -19.50 -18.99
N MET A 208 -18.83 -19.52 -20.18
CA MET A 208 -20.24 -19.23 -20.39
C MET A 208 -20.92 -20.38 -21.12
N ALA A 209 -22.16 -20.68 -20.75
CA ALA A 209 -23.01 -21.61 -21.47
C ALA A 209 -23.70 -20.92 -22.64
N ILE A 210 -23.82 -21.60 -23.78
CA ILE A 210 -24.60 -21.17 -24.94
C ILE A 210 -25.88 -22.00 -24.97
N VAL A 211 -27.03 -21.33 -24.94
CA VAL A 211 -28.36 -21.96 -24.92
C VAL A 211 -29.03 -21.79 -26.28
N SER A 212 -29.48 -22.89 -26.87
CA SER A 212 -30.24 -22.91 -28.12
C SER A 212 -31.38 -23.93 -28.03
N GLY A 213 -32.54 -23.61 -28.60
CA GLY A 213 -33.70 -24.52 -28.60
C GLY A 213 -34.19 -24.95 -27.20
N GLY A 214 -33.88 -24.18 -26.15
CA GLY A 214 -34.19 -24.52 -24.76
C GLY A 214 -33.21 -25.49 -24.07
N ALA A 215 -32.02 -25.72 -24.65
CA ALA A 215 -30.99 -26.59 -24.10
C ALA A 215 -29.58 -25.97 -24.09
N VAL A 216 -28.79 -26.38 -23.10
CA VAL A 216 -27.33 -26.61 -23.09
C VAL A 216 -26.61 -26.97 -24.40
N GLU A 217 -26.31 -26.07 -25.34
CA GLU A 217 -25.67 -26.50 -26.59
C GLU A 217 -24.14 -26.64 -26.45
N SER A 218 -23.48 -25.63 -25.88
CA SER A 218 -22.04 -25.66 -25.66
C SER A 218 -21.63 -24.81 -24.45
N ILE A 219 -20.39 -24.99 -23.98
CA ILE A 219 -19.79 -24.16 -22.94
C ILE A 219 -18.43 -23.69 -23.45
N SER A 220 -18.24 -22.37 -23.51
CA SER A 220 -17.03 -21.74 -24.04
C SER A 220 -16.26 -21.06 -22.92
N LEU A 221 -14.95 -21.29 -22.85
CA LEU A 221 -14.03 -20.54 -21.97
C LEU A 221 -13.95 -19.09 -22.42
N PHE A 222 -13.47 -18.18 -21.57
CA PHE A 222 -13.15 -16.82 -22.02
C PHE A 222 -11.82 -16.76 -22.79
N HIS A 223 -11.79 -15.95 -23.85
CA HIS A 223 -10.68 -15.69 -24.75
C HIS A 223 -10.39 -14.18 -24.82
N TYR A 224 -9.12 -13.81 -25.02
CA TYR A 224 -8.76 -12.47 -25.50
C TYR A 224 -9.00 -12.49 -27.01
N PRO A 225 -9.34 -11.35 -27.64
CA PRO A 225 -9.22 -11.24 -29.07
C PRO A 225 -7.82 -11.63 -29.52
N ASP A 226 -7.72 -12.23 -30.70
CA ASP A 226 -6.43 -12.48 -31.35
C ASP A 226 -5.82 -11.15 -31.82
N TYR A 227 -5.27 -10.37 -30.88
CA TYR A 227 -4.68 -9.07 -31.17
C TYR A 227 -3.55 -9.17 -32.18
N ALA A 228 -2.78 -10.27 -32.15
CA ALA A 228 -1.72 -10.52 -33.12
C ALA A 228 -2.27 -10.58 -34.54
N SER A 229 -3.28 -11.42 -34.78
CA SER A 229 -3.93 -11.54 -36.08
C SER A 229 -4.61 -10.24 -36.50
N MET A 230 -5.31 -9.58 -35.58
CA MET A 230 -5.99 -8.30 -35.84
C MET A 230 -5.00 -7.22 -36.27
N MET A 231 -3.92 -7.00 -35.52
CA MET A 231 -2.89 -6.02 -35.84
C MET A 231 -2.11 -6.36 -37.12
N ASN A 232 -1.87 -7.65 -37.38
CA ASN A 232 -1.27 -8.08 -38.65
C ASN A 232 -2.21 -7.86 -39.84
N SER A 233 -3.52 -8.07 -39.67
CA SER A 233 -4.50 -7.91 -40.75
C SER A 233 -4.59 -6.48 -41.28
N ILE A 234 -4.29 -5.50 -40.44
CA ILE A 234 -4.23 -4.08 -40.79
C ILE A 234 -2.82 -3.59 -41.11
N ASN A 235 -1.82 -4.48 -41.10
CA ASN A 235 -0.41 -4.15 -41.24
C ASN A 235 0.02 -3.01 -40.29
N ILE A 236 -0.17 -3.22 -38.98
CA ILE A 236 0.02 -2.18 -37.96
C ILE A 236 1.37 -1.46 -38.06
N CYS A 237 2.44 -2.16 -38.43
CA CYS A 237 3.76 -1.56 -38.53
C CYS A 237 3.89 -0.54 -39.67
N ASP A 238 3.05 -0.61 -40.72
CA ASP A 238 2.98 0.46 -41.72
C ASP A 238 2.41 1.75 -41.12
N TYR A 239 1.37 1.65 -40.28
CA TYR A 239 0.82 2.79 -39.56
C TYR A 239 1.83 3.38 -38.57
N VAL A 240 2.52 2.53 -37.80
CA VAL A 240 3.48 2.94 -36.78
C VAL A 240 4.73 3.55 -37.43
N ASP A 241 5.35 2.84 -38.36
CA ASP A 241 6.65 3.20 -38.90
C ASP A 241 6.53 4.36 -39.91
N ASN A 242 5.52 4.32 -40.78
CA ASN A 242 5.38 5.27 -41.90
C ASN A 242 4.35 6.39 -41.65
N LEU A 243 3.30 6.16 -40.86
CA LEU A 243 2.28 7.18 -40.55
C LEU A 243 2.45 7.80 -39.15
N GLY A 244 3.39 7.32 -38.35
CA GLY A 244 3.68 7.84 -37.02
C GLY A 244 2.58 7.54 -36.00
N LEU A 245 1.80 6.48 -36.21
CA LEU A 245 0.78 6.03 -35.27
C LEU A 245 1.35 5.85 -33.86
N LYS A 246 0.65 6.41 -32.87
CA LYS A 246 1.01 6.27 -31.45
C LYS A 246 0.07 5.33 -30.71
N GLU A 247 -1.23 5.39 -30.99
CA GLU A 247 -2.21 4.61 -30.25
C GLU A 247 -3.26 3.94 -31.12
N VAL A 248 -3.66 2.73 -30.75
CA VAL A 248 -4.79 2.01 -31.31
C VAL A 248 -5.90 1.97 -30.26
N TRP A 249 -7.06 2.52 -30.59
CA TRP A 249 -8.26 2.48 -29.76
C TRP A 249 -9.22 1.45 -30.32
N LEU A 250 -9.28 0.29 -29.67
CA LEU A 250 -10.14 -0.81 -30.06
C LEU A 250 -11.46 -0.73 -29.28
N PHE A 251 -12.56 -0.48 -29.99
CA PHE A 251 -13.91 -0.56 -29.42
C PHE A 251 -14.48 -1.96 -29.66
N GLY A 252 -14.66 -2.71 -28.56
CA GLY A 252 -15.19 -4.07 -28.57
C GLY A 252 -16.27 -4.30 -27.50
N TYR A 253 -16.94 -5.44 -27.58
CA TYR A 253 -17.90 -5.89 -26.56
C TYR A 253 -17.22 -6.74 -25.49
N HIS A 254 -17.66 -6.59 -24.25
CA HIS A 254 -17.30 -7.48 -23.13
C HIS A 254 -18.49 -8.40 -22.82
N TRP A 255 -18.93 -9.16 -23.82
CA TRP A 255 -20.05 -10.08 -23.71
C TRP A 255 -19.70 -11.42 -24.36
N GLY A 256 -20.34 -12.49 -23.88
CA GLY A 256 -19.99 -13.82 -24.31
C GLY A 256 -18.59 -14.23 -23.80
N PRO A 257 -17.87 -15.12 -24.50
CA PRO A 257 -16.57 -15.62 -24.10
C PRO A 257 -15.41 -14.66 -24.39
N ILE A 258 -15.62 -13.35 -24.55
CA ILE A 258 -14.54 -12.40 -24.88
C ILE A 258 -14.23 -11.50 -23.68
N ALA A 259 -12.97 -11.51 -23.25
CA ALA A 259 -12.41 -10.56 -22.30
C ALA A 259 -11.44 -9.63 -23.05
N LEU A 260 -11.43 -8.32 -22.78
CA LEU A 260 -10.44 -7.41 -23.35
C LEU A 260 -9.37 -7.04 -22.30
N ALA A 261 -8.14 -6.83 -22.74
CA ALA A 261 -7.04 -6.34 -21.91
C ALA A 261 -7.12 -4.82 -21.88
N GLU A 262 -7.04 -4.15 -20.74
CA GLU A 262 -7.28 -2.70 -20.64
C GLU A 262 -6.31 -1.89 -21.52
N SER A 263 -5.01 -2.23 -21.43
CA SER A 263 -3.95 -1.60 -22.21
C SER A 263 -2.78 -2.55 -22.45
N TYR A 264 -2.07 -2.33 -23.55
CA TYR A 264 -0.83 -3.02 -23.90
C TYR A 264 0.08 -2.11 -24.72
N MET A 265 1.38 -2.09 -24.41
CA MET A 265 2.39 -1.40 -25.23
C MET A 265 3.27 -2.42 -25.95
N ALA A 266 3.60 -2.14 -27.21
CA ALA A 266 4.54 -2.92 -28.01
C ALA A 266 5.55 -1.98 -28.69
N GLY A 267 6.83 -2.36 -28.69
CA GLY A 267 7.88 -1.55 -29.28
C GLY A 267 9.27 -2.16 -29.18
N PRO A 268 10.29 -1.52 -29.76
CA PRO A 268 11.67 -2.03 -29.79
C PRO A 268 12.31 -2.13 -28.39
N TYR A 269 11.79 -1.41 -27.40
CA TYR A 269 12.26 -1.40 -26.02
C TYR A 269 11.51 -2.38 -25.09
N GLY A 270 10.68 -3.26 -25.66
CA GLY A 270 9.91 -4.29 -24.93
C GLY A 270 8.44 -3.92 -24.73
N ASN A 271 7.73 -4.74 -23.95
CA ASN A 271 6.29 -4.63 -23.74
C ASN A 271 6.00 -4.17 -22.31
N ILE A 272 5.22 -3.10 -22.15
CA ILE A 272 4.77 -2.55 -20.87
C ILE A 272 3.24 -2.57 -20.86
N ALA A 273 2.62 -3.40 -20.02
CA ALA A 273 1.17 -3.57 -19.98
C ALA A 273 0.65 -3.54 -18.54
N ASN A 274 -0.51 -2.92 -18.33
CA ASN A 274 -1.25 -2.99 -17.06
C ASN A 274 -2.01 -4.33 -16.91
N SER A 275 -2.36 -4.96 -18.03
CA SER A 275 -3.08 -6.23 -18.06
C SER A 275 -2.15 -7.44 -18.23
N TYR A 276 -2.71 -8.65 -18.06
CA TYR A 276 -1.97 -9.91 -18.30
C TYR A 276 -1.25 -9.89 -19.65
N PRO A 277 -0.02 -10.45 -19.73
CA PRO A 277 0.73 -10.45 -20.97
C PRO A 277 -0.04 -11.22 -22.04
N VAL A 278 -0.54 -10.52 -23.05
CA VAL A 278 -1.02 -11.14 -24.27
C VAL A 278 0.18 -11.47 -25.15
N SER A 279 0.24 -12.72 -25.62
CA SER A 279 1.30 -13.17 -26.52
C SER A 279 1.04 -12.64 -27.94
N GLY A 280 2.08 -12.19 -28.64
CA GLY A 280 2.01 -12.01 -30.10
C GLY A 280 1.68 -10.64 -30.68
N MET A 281 1.66 -9.53 -29.91
CA MET A 281 1.56 -8.19 -30.52
C MET A 281 2.74 -7.93 -31.49
N PRO A 282 2.51 -7.41 -32.71
CA PRO A 282 3.60 -7.09 -33.64
C PRO A 282 4.58 -6.07 -33.04
N ILE A 283 5.88 -6.35 -33.14
CA ILE A 283 6.93 -5.41 -32.73
C ILE A 283 7.37 -4.63 -33.97
N CYS A 284 7.07 -3.33 -34.00
CA CYS A 284 7.41 -2.42 -35.09
C CYS A 284 8.72 -1.67 -34.80
N SER A 285 9.16 -0.78 -35.71
CA SER A 285 10.39 0.01 -35.50
C SER A 285 10.23 1.10 -34.44
N LYS A 286 8.99 1.52 -34.16
CA LYS A 286 8.62 2.46 -33.11
C LYS A 286 7.61 1.86 -32.12
N THR A 287 7.53 2.44 -30.94
CA THR A 287 6.58 2.09 -29.88
C THR A 287 5.16 2.55 -30.24
N TYR A 288 4.17 1.71 -29.93
CA TYR A 288 2.75 2.05 -29.96
C TYR A 288 1.96 1.40 -28.82
N TYR A 289 0.79 1.97 -28.51
CA TYR A 289 -0.11 1.52 -27.45
C TYR A 289 -1.40 0.96 -28.04
N LEU A 290 -1.95 -0.08 -27.43
CA LEU A 290 -3.28 -0.61 -27.71
C LEU A 290 -4.15 -0.43 -26.45
N TYR A 291 -5.24 0.30 -26.58
CA TYR A 291 -6.27 0.44 -25.56
C TYR A 291 -7.54 -0.28 -26.02
N ASN A 292 -8.14 -1.06 -25.12
CA ASN A 292 -9.40 -1.72 -25.42
C ASN A 292 -10.56 -1.09 -24.64
N TYR A 293 -11.47 -0.48 -25.37
CA TYR A 293 -12.67 0.14 -24.83
C TYR A 293 -13.88 -0.76 -24.98
N ASN A 294 -14.58 -0.94 -23.88
CA ASN A 294 -15.91 -1.54 -23.91
C ASN A 294 -16.92 -0.51 -24.41
N TYR A 295 -17.42 -0.66 -25.63
CA TYR A 295 -18.40 0.30 -26.18
C TYR A 295 -19.75 0.28 -25.46
N GLY A 296 -20.01 -0.68 -24.55
CA GLY A 296 -21.18 -0.66 -23.66
C GLY A 296 -21.02 0.24 -22.44
N ARG A 297 -19.84 0.87 -22.27
CA ARG A 297 -19.50 1.78 -21.17
C ARG A 297 -19.35 3.22 -21.65
N GLY A 298 -18.94 4.13 -20.77
CA GLY A 298 -18.80 5.56 -21.09
C GLY A 298 -17.35 6.02 -21.17
N THR A 299 -17.19 7.34 -21.29
CA THR A 299 -15.89 8.03 -21.31
C THR A 299 -15.06 7.77 -20.06
N ASN A 300 -15.70 7.64 -18.89
CA ASN A 300 -14.99 7.39 -17.63
C ASN A 300 -14.09 6.16 -17.73
N GLU A 301 -14.61 5.04 -18.21
CA GLU A 301 -13.83 3.81 -18.29
C GLU A 301 -12.78 3.82 -19.40
N ALA A 302 -13.00 4.56 -20.49
CA ALA A 302 -11.97 4.76 -21.50
C ALA A 302 -10.78 5.56 -20.94
N VAL A 303 -11.06 6.68 -20.25
CA VAL A 303 -10.05 7.50 -19.57
C VAL A 303 -9.35 6.72 -18.44
N HIS A 304 -10.09 5.85 -17.76
CA HIS A 304 -9.54 4.98 -16.73
C HIS A 304 -8.43 4.04 -17.26
N ASN A 305 -8.64 3.42 -18.42
CA ASN A 305 -7.62 2.57 -19.05
C ASN A 305 -6.32 3.33 -19.34
N HIS A 306 -6.43 4.60 -19.73
CA HIS A 306 -5.27 5.49 -19.88
C HIS A 306 -4.58 5.75 -18.56
N GLY A 307 -5.34 6.02 -17.48
CA GLY A 307 -4.78 6.18 -16.13
C GLY A 307 -3.91 5.00 -15.71
N HIS A 308 -4.38 3.78 -15.99
CA HIS A 308 -3.62 2.56 -15.75
C HIS A 308 -2.32 2.48 -16.54
N GLN A 309 -2.36 2.71 -17.85
CA GLN A 309 -1.15 2.66 -18.68
C GLN A 309 -0.16 3.75 -18.27
N ILE A 310 -0.62 4.99 -18.07
CA ILE A 310 0.20 6.11 -17.61
C ILE A 310 0.87 5.74 -16.28
N GLY A 311 0.13 5.19 -15.33
CA GLY A 311 0.68 4.80 -14.02
C GLY A 311 1.82 3.78 -14.13
N VAL A 312 1.62 2.69 -14.89
CA VAL A 312 2.64 1.66 -15.10
C VAL A 312 3.85 2.21 -15.87
N MET A 313 3.62 3.07 -16.85
CA MET A 313 4.69 3.73 -17.60
C MET A 313 5.55 4.61 -16.70
N MET A 314 4.93 5.47 -15.90
CA MET A 314 5.64 6.39 -15.01
C MET A 314 6.42 5.64 -13.92
N LYS A 315 5.83 4.59 -13.35
CA LYS A 315 6.55 3.67 -12.45
C LYS A 315 7.77 3.04 -13.13
N ARG A 316 7.65 2.65 -14.41
CA ARG A 316 8.77 2.01 -15.12
C ARG A 316 9.93 2.97 -15.43
N VAL A 317 9.68 4.27 -15.52
CA VAL A 317 10.68 5.27 -15.92
C VAL A 317 11.24 6.10 -14.77
N GLY A 318 10.54 6.18 -13.63
CA GLY A 318 10.96 6.98 -12.48
C GLY A 318 10.24 6.60 -11.19
N ASP A 319 10.10 5.30 -10.91
CA ASP A 319 9.85 4.83 -9.54
C ASP A 319 11.09 5.13 -8.70
N PRO A 320 10.97 5.74 -7.49
CA PRO A 320 9.78 6.07 -6.71
C PRO A 320 9.29 7.52 -6.84
N MET A 321 9.89 8.37 -7.68
CA MET A 321 9.40 9.73 -7.93
C MET A 321 7.88 9.75 -8.21
N TYR A 322 7.42 8.84 -9.05
CA TYR A 322 5.99 8.76 -9.37
C TYR A 322 5.15 8.12 -8.25
N GLU A 323 5.56 6.96 -7.74
CA GLU A 323 4.76 6.17 -6.79
C GLU A 323 4.75 6.78 -5.38
N ASN A 324 5.92 7.14 -4.85
CA ASN A 324 6.02 7.62 -3.49
C ASN A 324 5.85 9.14 -3.40
N ASN A 325 6.37 9.90 -4.38
CA ASN A 325 6.39 11.37 -4.28
C ASN A 325 5.20 12.01 -4.96
N PHE A 326 4.75 11.53 -6.12
CA PHE A 326 3.56 12.09 -6.77
C PHE A 326 2.26 11.47 -6.23
N ILE A 327 2.13 10.13 -6.26
CA ILE A 327 0.93 9.45 -5.76
C ILE A 327 0.82 9.55 -4.24
N GLY A 328 1.90 9.28 -3.51
CA GLY A 328 1.93 9.24 -2.04
C GLY A 328 1.72 7.83 -1.47
N PRO A 329 2.10 7.56 -0.21
CA PRO A 329 2.15 6.22 0.35
C PRO A 329 0.80 5.50 0.34
N PHE A 330 0.79 4.20 0.03
CA PHE A 330 -0.41 3.35 0.09
C PHE A 330 -0.74 2.98 1.53
N THR A 331 -1.67 3.69 2.18
CA THR A 331 -2.27 3.21 3.43
C THR A 331 -3.30 2.10 3.12
N THR A 332 -3.33 1.07 3.96
CA THR A 332 -4.06 -0.20 3.71
C THR A 332 -5.52 -0.03 3.30
N TYR A 333 -5.91 -0.78 2.28
CA TYR A 333 -7.29 -0.93 1.82
C TYR A 333 -8.27 -1.23 2.95
N GLY A 334 -9.26 -0.35 3.10
CA GLY A 334 -10.49 -0.64 3.83
C GLY A 334 -10.52 -0.35 5.33
N SER A 335 -9.61 0.48 5.85
CA SER A 335 -9.77 1.06 7.18
C SER A 335 -10.45 2.43 7.12
N ASN A 336 -11.78 2.46 7.30
CA ASN A 336 -12.44 3.62 7.90
C ASN A 336 -12.19 3.60 9.41
N ASP A 337 -10.95 3.78 9.84
CA ASP A 337 -10.62 3.79 11.27
C ASP A 337 -10.97 5.12 11.96
N GLY A 338 -11.36 6.15 11.19
CA GLY A 338 -11.68 7.47 11.74
C GLY A 338 -10.49 8.17 12.39
N SER A 339 -9.24 7.77 12.07
CA SER A 339 -8.02 8.34 12.65
C SER A 339 -7.56 9.64 11.98
N GLY A 340 -8.12 10.01 10.84
CA GLY A 340 -7.76 11.26 10.15
C GLY A 340 -6.41 11.24 9.43
N ALA A 341 -5.81 10.07 9.16
CA ALA A 341 -4.63 9.99 8.29
C ALA A 341 -4.96 10.40 6.84
N ASP A 342 -4.12 11.23 6.22
CA ASP A 342 -4.17 11.54 4.79
C ASP A 342 -3.77 10.28 3.99
N PHE A 343 -4.62 9.84 3.05
CA PHE A 343 -4.52 8.49 2.46
C PHE A 343 -3.51 8.45 1.32
N HIS A 344 -3.42 9.51 0.52
CA HIS A 344 -2.51 9.69 -0.62
C HIS A 344 -2.16 11.18 -0.81
N ARG A 345 -1.09 11.48 -1.56
CA ARG A 345 -0.69 12.86 -1.93
C ARG A 345 -1.54 13.34 -3.11
N CYS A 346 -1.20 13.02 -4.37
CA CYS A 346 -2.13 13.23 -5.49
C CYS A 346 -3.12 12.07 -5.72
N GLY A 347 -2.88 10.91 -5.10
CA GLY A 347 -3.65 9.70 -5.37
C GLY A 347 -3.30 9.03 -6.70
N TRP A 348 -3.98 7.93 -7.00
CA TRP A 348 -3.79 7.13 -8.23
C TRP A 348 -5.12 6.89 -8.92
N THR A 349 -5.13 6.10 -10.00
CA THR A 349 -6.31 5.96 -10.86
C THR A 349 -7.57 5.53 -10.09
N HIS A 350 -7.47 4.72 -9.03
CA HIS A 350 -8.65 4.23 -8.31
C HIS A 350 -9.00 5.01 -7.04
N THR A 351 -8.02 5.66 -6.39
CA THR A 351 -8.25 6.36 -5.13
C THR A 351 -7.76 7.80 -5.20
N PRO A 352 -8.70 8.77 -5.19
CA PRO A 352 -8.37 10.15 -4.92
C PRO A 352 -7.72 10.35 -3.55
N PRO A 353 -7.07 11.50 -3.30
CA PRO A 353 -6.39 11.82 -2.04
C PRO A 353 -7.25 11.63 -0.78
N ASN A 354 -8.57 11.75 -0.93
CA ASN A 354 -9.51 11.81 0.17
C ASN A 354 -10.22 10.49 0.52
N THR A 355 -9.83 9.37 -0.08
CA THR A 355 -10.41 8.05 0.21
C THR A 355 -9.37 6.93 0.27
N GLY A 356 -9.63 5.92 1.09
CA GLY A 356 -8.90 4.65 1.13
C GLY A 356 -9.64 3.48 0.49
N TRP A 357 -10.71 3.78 -0.25
CA TRP A 357 -11.54 2.79 -0.96
C TRP A 357 -11.46 3.02 -2.47
N GLU A 358 -11.19 1.97 -3.23
CA GLU A 358 -11.17 2.06 -4.69
C GLU A 358 -12.51 2.52 -5.25
N TYR A 359 -12.44 3.32 -6.31
CA TYR A 359 -13.55 3.85 -7.10
C TYR A 359 -14.48 4.81 -6.33
N ASP A 360 -14.06 5.30 -5.16
CA ASP A 360 -14.83 6.26 -4.35
C ASP A 360 -14.51 7.72 -4.73
N TYR A 361 -14.78 8.07 -5.98
CA TYR A 361 -14.57 9.42 -6.51
C TYR A 361 -15.56 10.46 -5.97
N THR A 362 -16.60 10.01 -5.29
CA THR A 362 -17.65 10.86 -4.71
C THR A 362 -17.45 11.12 -3.22
N ASN A 363 -16.31 10.70 -2.65
CA ASN A 363 -16.04 10.89 -1.24
C ASN A 363 -16.00 12.39 -0.90
N THR A 364 -16.84 12.82 0.04
CA THR A 364 -16.92 14.23 0.45
C THR A 364 -15.96 14.57 1.60
N ARG A 365 -15.22 13.58 2.12
CA ARG A 365 -14.20 13.79 3.14
C ARG A 365 -13.11 14.73 2.60
N PHE A 366 -12.67 15.62 3.47
CA PHE A 366 -11.56 16.52 3.23
C PHE A 366 -10.23 15.84 3.53
N SER A 367 -9.21 16.08 2.70
CA SER A 367 -7.83 15.64 2.89
C SER A 367 -6.86 16.76 2.50
N TRP A 368 -5.80 16.91 3.30
CA TRP A 368 -4.76 17.90 3.04
C TRP A 368 -3.73 17.34 2.06
N THR A 369 -3.57 18.01 0.93
CA THR A 369 -2.63 17.61 -0.12
C THR A 369 -1.97 18.83 -0.74
N ASP A 370 -0.69 18.72 -1.04
CA ASP A 370 0.08 19.69 -1.82
C ASP A 370 0.09 19.33 -3.32
N CYS A 371 -0.79 18.45 -3.80
CA CYS A 371 -0.84 18.05 -5.20
C CYS A 371 -0.89 19.23 -6.18
N GLU A 372 -1.53 20.32 -5.79
CA GLU A 372 -1.67 21.51 -6.65
C GLU A 372 -0.46 22.42 -6.71
N ASP A 373 0.39 22.33 -5.70
CA ASP A 373 1.68 23.01 -5.68
C ASP A 373 2.78 21.96 -5.55
N TRP A 374 2.56 20.83 -6.25
CA TRP A 374 3.44 19.69 -6.18
C TRP A 374 4.80 20.12 -6.72
N ASN A 375 5.74 20.29 -5.81
CA ASN A 375 7.14 20.12 -6.12
C ASN A 375 7.50 18.72 -5.69
N PRO A 376 8.60 18.20 -6.22
CA PRO A 376 9.14 16.98 -5.69
C PRO A 376 9.27 17.18 -4.19
N LEU A 377 10.09 18.14 -3.71
CA LEU A 377 10.46 18.47 -2.32
C LEU A 377 9.46 18.25 -1.18
N GLY A 378 8.16 18.12 -1.42
CA GLY A 378 7.15 18.05 -0.36
C GLY A 378 6.98 19.37 0.40
N THR A 379 7.58 20.46 -0.12
CA THR A 379 7.46 21.82 0.43
C THR A 379 6.30 22.58 -0.18
N GLY A 380 5.52 21.92 -1.05
CA GLY A 380 4.38 22.52 -1.74
C GLY A 380 3.31 23.00 -0.77
N GLU A 381 2.61 24.07 -1.14
CA GLU A 381 1.48 24.55 -0.37
C GLU A 381 0.38 23.49 -0.31
N LYS A 382 0.11 22.96 0.90
CA LYS A 382 -1.00 22.03 1.12
C LYS A 382 -2.33 22.77 1.07
N VAL A 383 -3.20 22.30 0.20
CA VAL A 383 -4.61 22.70 0.11
C VAL A 383 -5.52 21.58 0.59
N ASN A 384 -6.64 21.95 1.18
CA ASN A 384 -7.62 20.98 1.66
C ASN A 384 -8.63 20.68 0.55
N VAL A 385 -8.65 19.44 0.06
CA VAL A 385 -9.48 19.02 -1.08
C VAL A 385 -10.45 17.90 -0.71
N ASN A 386 -11.56 17.82 -1.44
CA ASN A 386 -12.49 16.69 -1.43
C ASN A 386 -13.05 16.48 -2.85
N CYS A 387 -14.08 15.64 -3.01
CA CYS A 387 -14.63 15.40 -4.34
C CYS A 387 -15.17 16.63 -5.07
N GLU A 388 -15.57 17.69 -4.38
CA GLU A 388 -16.02 18.92 -5.03
C GLU A 388 -14.94 19.52 -5.92
N ARG A 389 -13.66 19.28 -5.62
CA ARG A 389 -12.52 19.73 -6.43
C ARG A 389 -12.57 19.20 -7.86
N TRP A 390 -13.09 17.99 -8.05
CA TRP A 390 -13.32 17.36 -9.34
C TRP A 390 -14.81 17.15 -9.66
N ALA A 391 -15.70 17.95 -9.05
CA ALA A 391 -17.15 17.85 -9.18
C ALA A 391 -17.71 16.44 -8.90
N CYS A 392 -16.99 15.64 -8.11
CA CYS A 392 -17.31 14.26 -7.75
C CYS A 392 -17.48 13.34 -8.98
N VAL A 393 -16.79 13.66 -10.09
CA VAL A 393 -16.78 12.87 -11.32
C VAL A 393 -15.39 12.27 -11.55
N GLU A 394 -15.34 10.96 -11.79
CA GLU A 394 -14.10 10.21 -12.04
C GLU A 394 -13.21 10.82 -13.12
N THR A 395 -13.74 11.07 -14.32
CA THR A 395 -12.95 11.67 -15.42
C THR A 395 -12.34 13.02 -15.02
N ARG A 396 -13.08 13.83 -14.25
CA ARG A 396 -12.56 15.13 -13.79
C ARG A 396 -11.50 14.99 -12.71
N TYR A 397 -11.55 13.93 -11.91
CA TYR A 397 -10.47 13.60 -10.98
C TYR A 397 -9.20 13.22 -11.76
N GLN A 398 -9.32 12.35 -12.79
CA GLN A 398 -8.18 12.00 -13.64
C GLN A 398 -7.57 13.23 -14.31
N VAL A 399 -8.41 14.10 -14.89
CA VAL A 399 -7.98 15.37 -15.49
C VAL A 399 -7.27 16.24 -14.45
N TRP A 400 -7.87 16.52 -13.29
CA TRP A 400 -7.25 17.34 -12.25
C TRP A 400 -5.90 16.76 -11.79
N ARG A 401 -5.83 15.43 -11.60
CA ARG A 401 -4.60 14.74 -11.23
C ARG A 401 -3.52 14.91 -12.31
N TRP A 402 -3.86 14.70 -13.58
CA TRP A 402 -2.92 14.85 -14.69
C TRP A 402 -2.48 16.28 -14.93
N GLN A 403 -3.35 17.27 -14.70
CA GLN A 403 -2.98 18.70 -14.78
C GLN A 403 -1.95 19.10 -13.71
N ASN A 404 -1.80 18.31 -12.65
CA ASN A 404 -0.78 18.49 -11.63
C ASN A 404 0.51 17.68 -11.89
N MET A 405 0.56 16.84 -12.93
CA MET A 405 1.82 16.21 -13.37
C MET A 405 2.66 17.25 -14.11
N PRO A 406 3.97 17.37 -13.83
CA PRO A 406 4.87 18.28 -14.55
C PRO A 406 4.74 18.11 -16.07
N GLY A 407 4.19 19.13 -16.73
CA GLY A 407 3.83 19.08 -18.14
C GLY A 407 4.54 20.15 -18.97
N LEU A 408 3.92 20.49 -20.10
CA LEU A 408 4.41 21.51 -21.02
C LEU A 408 4.71 22.84 -20.30
N ASN A 409 5.92 23.37 -20.49
CA ASN A 409 6.38 24.64 -19.93
C ASN A 409 6.27 24.72 -18.39
N ASN A 410 6.29 23.59 -17.68
CA ASN A 410 6.30 23.64 -16.23
C ASN A 410 7.49 24.50 -15.74
N PRO A 411 7.27 25.39 -14.74
CA PRO A 411 8.23 26.42 -14.37
C PRO A 411 9.35 25.91 -13.47
N ASN A 412 9.20 24.71 -12.89
CA ASN A 412 10.21 24.13 -12.04
C ASN A 412 11.43 23.81 -12.93
N PRO A 413 12.63 24.36 -12.66
CA PRO A 413 13.78 24.20 -13.54
C PRO A 413 14.29 22.76 -13.61
N GLU A 414 13.91 21.90 -12.67
CA GLU A 414 14.44 20.55 -12.47
C GLU A 414 13.53 19.46 -13.03
N LEU A 415 12.22 19.71 -13.16
CA LEU A 415 11.28 18.72 -13.66
C LEU A 415 11.22 18.67 -15.19
N SER A 416 11.27 17.48 -15.77
CA SER A 416 11.01 17.32 -17.21
C SER A 416 9.53 17.49 -17.54
N ASN A 417 9.21 17.48 -18.84
CA ASN A 417 7.84 17.35 -19.29
C ASN A 417 7.47 15.85 -19.25
N TRP A 418 6.68 15.41 -18.27
CA TRP A 418 6.37 14.00 -18.09
C TRP A 418 5.56 13.42 -19.25
N TRP A 419 4.89 14.26 -20.05
CA TRP A 419 4.21 13.82 -21.26
C TRP A 419 5.16 13.32 -22.35
N ASP A 420 6.48 13.54 -22.22
CA ASP A 420 7.50 13.01 -23.13
C ASP A 420 7.50 11.46 -23.16
N PHE A 421 7.19 10.82 -22.03
CA PHE A 421 7.13 9.35 -21.90
C PHE A 421 5.86 8.71 -22.50
N ILE A 422 4.87 9.53 -22.83
CA ILE A 422 3.63 9.10 -23.52
C ILE A 422 3.70 9.51 -25.00
N GLY A 423 4.13 10.75 -25.27
CA GLY A 423 4.20 11.31 -26.61
C GLY A 423 5.33 10.73 -27.47
N ASP A 424 6.50 10.48 -26.89
CA ASP A 424 7.63 9.91 -27.62
C ASP A 424 8.56 9.05 -26.75
N PHE A 425 8.01 7.93 -26.27
CA PHE A 425 8.74 6.98 -25.43
C PHE A 425 10.07 6.52 -26.02
N ASP A 426 10.15 6.29 -27.34
CA ASP A 426 11.38 5.84 -27.98
C ASP A 426 12.49 6.89 -27.86
N ASN A 427 12.15 8.17 -28.03
CA ASN A 427 13.11 9.26 -27.85
C ASN A 427 13.50 9.39 -26.38
N ALA A 428 12.52 9.41 -25.46
CA ALA A 428 12.79 9.48 -24.02
C ALA A 428 13.70 8.34 -23.55
N LYS A 429 13.52 7.11 -24.05
CA LYS A 429 14.42 5.98 -23.76
C LYS A 429 15.77 6.12 -24.46
N ALA A 430 15.83 6.59 -25.70
CA ALA A 430 17.07 6.77 -26.44
C ALA A 430 17.97 7.87 -25.84
N THR A 431 17.38 8.90 -25.22
CA THR A 431 18.08 10.01 -24.55
C THR A 431 18.29 9.79 -23.06
N ALA A 432 17.85 8.65 -22.53
CA ALA A 432 17.86 8.35 -21.09
C ALA A 432 17.21 9.48 -20.27
N GLU A 433 16.07 9.97 -20.74
CA GLU A 433 15.31 11.02 -20.08
C GLU A 433 14.73 10.54 -18.73
N LYS A 434 14.78 11.42 -17.73
CA LYS A 434 14.29 11.22 -16.35
C LYS A 434 13.09 12.11 -16.04
N LEU A 435 12.32 11.76 -15.01
CA LEU A 435 11.20 12.60 -14.52
C LEU A 435 11.68 13.90 -13.86
N TYR A 436 12.93 13.94 -13.41
CA TYR A 436 13.49 15.03 -12.63
C TYR A 436 15.01 15.10 -12.90
N TYR A 437 15.60 16.30 -12.92
CA TYR A 437 17.04 16.59 -13.07
C TYR A 437 17.50 17.60 -12.03
N PRO A 438 18.61 17.38 -11.33
CA PRO A 438 18.95 18.17 -10.19
C PRO A 438 19.60 19.47 -10.70
N THR A 439 19.11 20.65 -10.29
CA THR A 439 19.89 21.88 -10.45
C THR A 439 21.25 21.69 -9.78
N PRO A 440 22.39 21.80 -10.49
CA PRO A 440 23.67 21.80 -9.84
C PRO A 440 23.75 23.02 -8.91
N THR A 441 23.78 22.79 -7.61
CA THR A 441 23.89 23.82 -6.59
C THR A 441 25.05 24.76 -6.95
N PRO A 442 24.87 26.11 -6.93
CA PRO A 442 25.94 27.04 -7.25
C PRO A 442 27.14 26.72 -6.36
N THR A 443 28.24 26.31 -7.00
CA THR A 443 29.44 25.84 -6.30
C THR A 443 29.77 26.81 -5.17
N PRO A 444 29.58 26.41 -3.90
CA PRO A 444 30.07 27.20 -2.79
C PRO A 444 31.57 27.29 -3.00
N THR A 445 32.15 28.48 -2.83
CA THR A 445 33.60 28.80 -2.81
C THR A 445 34.48 27.56 -2.99
N PRO A 446 35.19 27.37 -4.12
CA PRO A 446 35.63 26.07 -4.63
C PRO A 446 36.03 25.16 -3.48
N ARG A 447 35.09 24.29 -3.09
CA ARG A 447 35.33 23.33 -2.03
C ARG A 447 36.33 22.30 -2.57
N PRO A 448 37.18 21.73 -1.72
CA PRO A 448 38.26 20.85 -2.16
C PRO A 448 37.73 19.78 -3.13
N THR A 449 38.31 19.69 -4.34
CA THR A 449 37.89 18.74 -5.38
C THR A 449 38.62 17.40 -5.26
N THR A 450 39.12 17.09 -4.07
CA THR A 450 39.80 15.82 -3.81
C THR A 450 38.70 14.78 -3.61
N ASP A 451 38.86 13.65 -4.29
CA ASP A 451 38.07 12.42 -4.17
C ASP A 451 39.13 11.33 -3.94
N THR A 452 39.30 10.96 -2.67
CA THR A 452 40.45 10.17 -2.19
C THR A 452 40.26 8.69 -2.48
N ASP A 453 39.04 8.20 -2.64
CA ASP A 453 38.73 6.79 -2.91
C ASP A 453 38.19 6.50 -4.33
N GLY A 454 37.84 7.55 -5.08
CA GLY A 454 37.48 7.50 -6.49
C GLY A 454 36.06 7.02 -6.76
N ASP A 455 35.12 7.20 -5.82
CA ASP A 455 33.76 6.67 -5.89
C ASP A 455 32.75 7.56 -6.63
N GLY A 456 33.18 8.77 -7.00
CA GLY A 456 32.38 9.76 -7.72
C GLY A 456 31.91 10.94 -6.87
N PHE A 457 32.18 10.95 -5.56
CA PHE A 457 31.89 12.04 -4.64
C PHE A 457 33.19 12.64 -4.09
N THR A 458 33.17 13.93 -3.73
CA THR A 458 34.39 14.57 -3.19
C THR A 458 34.50 14.34 -1.68
N ASP A 459 35.72 14.29 -1.15
CA ASP A 459 36.01 14.20 0.29
C ASP A 459 35.21 15.23 1.11
N TYR A 460 34.92 16.39 0.52
CA TYR A 460 34.10 17.42 1.14
C TYR A 460 32.63 16.99 1.31
N VAL A 461 32.00 16.48 0.25
CA VAL A 461 30.61 16.00 0.26
C VAL A 461 30.51 14.83 1.21
N GLU A 462 31.43 13.89 1.13
CA GLU A 462 31.46 12.73 2.00
C GLU A 462 31.63 13.13 3.48
N SER A 463 32.61 13.99 3.78
CA SER A 463 32.78 14.53 5.14
C SER A 463 31.55 15.30 5.63
N TYR A 464 30.84 15.97 4.72
CA TYR A 464 29.64 16.74 5.04
C TYR A 464 28.47 15.81 5.38
N MET A 465 28.22 14.81 4.54
CA MET A 465 27.16 13.81 4.70
C MET A 465 27.45 12.82 5.84
N GLY A 466 28.72 12.72 6.23
CA GLY A 466 29.20 11.78 7.23
C GLY A 466 29.62 10.42 6.66
N THR A 467 29.93 10.35 5.36
CA THR A 467 30.52 9.16 4.73
C THR A 467 32.05 9.19 4.72
N ASP A 468 32.71 8.03 4.66
CA ASP A 468 34.18 7.91 4.78
C ASP A 468 34.91 8.23 3.47
N VAL A 469 35.58 9.39 3.46
CA VAL A 469 36.39 9.91 2.34
C VAL A 469 37.48 8.97 1.79
N ASN A 470 37.80 7.87 2.46
CA ASN A 470 38.84 6.92 2.03
C ASN A 470 38.26 5.57 1.59
N LEU A 471 36.94 5.41 1.55
CA LEU A 471 36.27 4.14 1.35
C LEU A 471 35.12 4.24 0.35
N ALA A 472 35.42 3.89 -0.91
CA ALA A 472 34.48 4.02 -2.03
C ALA A 472 33.21 3.15 -1.92
N CYS A 473 33.15 2.27 -0.92
CA CYS A 473 32.11 1.26 -0.82
C CYS A 473 32.04 0.54 0.54
N GLY A 474 30.84 0.41 1.11
CA GLY A 474 30.59 -0.16 2.43
C GLY A 474 29.58 0.68 3.22
N ALA A 475 29.45 0.40 4.52
CA ALA A 475 28.51 1.13 5.37
C ALA A 475 28.93 2.58 5.56
N ASP A 476 28.03 3.51 5.23
CA ASP A 476 28.25 4.95 5.20
C ASP A 476 29.54 5.31 4.47
N ALA A 477 29.79 4.61 3.36
CA ALA A 477 30.97 4.81 2.53
C ALA A 477 30.56 5.39 1.18
N TRP A 478 29.70 4.69 0.43
CA TRP A 478 29.21 5.21 -0.85
C TRP A 478 28.00 6.15 -0.64
N PRO A 479 28.09 7.45 -0.98
CA PRO A 479 27.05 8.42 -0.67
C PRO A 479 25.61 8.11 -1.14
N PRO A 480 25.36 7.51 -2.33
CA PRO A 480 24.01 7.22 -2.83
C PRO A 480 23.40 5.92 -2.30
N ASP A 481 24.14 5.12 -1.54
CA ASP A 481 23.69 3.89 -0.89
C ASP A 481 23.42 4.20 0.60
N PHE A 482 22.18 4.54 0.95
CA PHE A 482 21.80 4.95 2.31
C PHE A 482 21.45 3.76 3.19
N ASN A 483 20.96 2.69 2.60
CA ASN A 483 20.64 1.46 3.34
C ASN A 483 21.87 0.54 3.49
N ASN A 484 22.98 0.89 2.81
CA ASN A 484 24.28 0.21 2.83
C ASN A 484 24.21 -1.24 2.33
N ASP A 485 23.31 -1.54 1.39
CA ASP A 485 23.12 -2.89 0.84
C ASP A 485 24.02 -3.18 -0.38
N GLY A 486 24.81 -2.20 -0.83
CA GLY A 486 25.74 -2.27 -1.94
C GLY A 486 25.08 -2.16 -3.32
N LEU A 487 23.78 -1.86 -3.38
CA LEU A 487 22.99 -1.69 -4.59
C LEU A 487 22.07 -0.48 -4.41
N VAL A 488 22.32 0.58 -5.17
CA VAL A 488 21.40 1.72 -5.13
C VAL A 488 20.07 1.33 -5.78
N ASP A 489 19.00 1.20 -4.98
CA ASP A 489 17.67 0.82 -5.47
C ASP A 489 16.52 1.62 -4.84
N ASN A 490 15.29 1.12 -4.96
CA ASN A 490 14.09 1.82 -4.48
C ASN A 490 14.12 2.02 -2.95
N ALA A 491 14.87 1.19 -2.21
CA ALA A 491 15.02 1.31 -0.77
C ALA A 491 15.85 2.56 -0.39
N ASP A 492 16.93 2.86 -1.12
CA ASP A 492 17.75 4.06 -0.93
C ASP A 492 16.97 5.34 -1.19
N GLN A 493 16.22 5.35 -2.29
CA GLN A 493 15.36 6.48 -2.62
C GLN A 493 14.26 6.66 -1.58
N THR A 494 13.69 5.56 -1.05
CA THR A 494 12.68 5.63 0.03
C THR A 494 13.25 6.27 1.30
N LEU A 495 14.53 6.07 1.60
CA LEU A 495 15.19 6.71 2.74
C LEU A 495 15.35 8.22 2.56
N VAL A 496 15.77 8.68 1.38
CA VAL A 496 15.82 10.14 1.10
C VAL A 496 14.41 10.76 1.16
N ILE A 497 13.37 10.05 0.70
CA ILE A 497 11.97 10.51 0.74
C ILE A 497 11.48 10.78 2.18
N PHE A 498 11.98 10.07 3.20
CA PHE A 498 11.58 10.32 4.58
C PHE A 498 12.13 11.63 5.16
N HIS A 499 13.22 12.14 4.59
CA HIS A 499 13.89 13.37 5.03
C HIS A 499 13.62 14.56 4.12
N TYR A 500 12.77 14.34 3.14
CA TYR A 500 12.57 15.22 2.03
C TYR A 500 11.82 16.52 2.35
N GLY A 501 12.28 17.63 1.77
CA GLY A 501 11.70 18.96 1.99
C GLY A 501 12.18 19.63 3.27
N SER A 502 13.11 19.00 3.96
CA SER A 502 13.72 19.53 5.16
C SER A 502 15.00 20.30 4.81
N SER A 503 15.35 21.28 5.63
CA SER A 503 16.60 22.05 5.52
C SER A 503 17.28 22.17 6.87
N VAL A 504 18.58 22.50 6.89
CA VAL A 504 19.37 22.64 8.12
C VAL A 504 18.60 23.41 9.20
N GLY A 505 18.40 22.76 10.34
CA GLY A 505 17.69 23.31 11.50
C GLY A 505 16.21 22.93 11.60
N SER A 506 15.63 22.29 10.58
CA SER A 506 14.28 21.70 10.65
C SER A 506 14.32 20.29 11.26
N ALA A 507 13.23 19.88 11.92
CA ALA A 507 13.17 18.63 12.69
C ALA A 507 13.30 17.34 11.84
N GLY A 508 13.13 17.44 10.52
CA GLY A 508 13.27 16.32 9.58
C GLY A 508 14.60 16.29 8.83
N TYR A 509 15.47 17.27 9.04
CA TYR A 509 16.71 17.41 8.28
C TYR A 509 17.84 16.58 8.86
N ASP A 510 18.37 15.69 8.02
CA ASP A 510 19.58 14.92 8.24
C ASP A 510 20.52 15.00 7.03
N ARG A 511 21.66 15.66 7.23
CA ARG A 511 22.73 15.83 6.23
C ARG A 511 23.16 14.55 5.53
N ARG A 512 22.93 13.34 6.09
CA ARG A 512 23.25 12.07 5.43
C ARG A 512 22.46 11.84 4.14
N TYR A 513 21.38 12.58 3.93
CA TYR A 513 20.55 12.51 2.72
C TYR A 513 20.67 13.76 1.85
N ASP A 514 21.64 14.65 2.12
CA ASP A 514 21.96 15.86 1.34
C ASP A 514 23.28 15.62 0.56
N LEU A 515 23.13 14.99 -0.61
CA LEU A 515 24.16 14.47 -1.53
C LEU A 515 24.91 15.54 -2.29
N ASP A 516 24.33 16.72 -2.46
CA ASP A 516 25.04 17.87 -3.01
C ASP A 516 25.57 18.85 -1.96
N ALA A 517 25.30 18.55 -0.68
CA ALA A 517 25.77 19.26 0.49
C ALA A 517 25.37 20.75 0.50
N ASP A 518 24.15 21.04 0.06
CA ASP A 518 23.60 22.39 -0.07
C ASP A 518 22.80 22.91 1.13
N GLU A 519 22.70 22.09 2.18
CA GLU A 519 21.95 22.33 3.41
C GLU A 519 20.43 22.13 3.30
N ILE A 520 19.93 21.53 2.22
CA ILE A 520 18.53 21.23 1.94
C ILE A 520 18.40 19.80 1.38
N ILE A 521 17.68 18.91 2.08
CA ILE A 521 17.40 17.56 1.55
C ILE A 521 16.28 17.71 0.56
N SER A 522 16.73 17.79 -0.67
CA SER A 522 15.94 18.14 -1.77
C SER A 522 15.70 16.98 -2.70
N ILE A 523 15.06 17.30 -3.80
CA ILE A 523 14.93 16.32 -4.84
C ILE A 523 16.26 16.19 -5.58
N LEU A 524 17.14 17.19 -5.53
CA LEU A 524 18.48 17.11 -6.09
C LEU A 524 19.19 15.85 -5.63
N ASP A 525 19.06 15.57 -4.33
CA ASP A 525 19.58 14.40 -3.64
C ASP A 525 18.98 13.10 -4.14
N LEU A 526 17.66 13.06 -4.31
CA LEU A 526 16.93 11.91 -4.87
C LEU A 526 17.37 11.54 -6.29
N ILE A 527 17.81 12.51 -7.11
CA ILE A 527 18.42 12.15 -8.41
C ILE A 527 19.83 11.71 -8.25
N LEU A 528 20.59 12.33 -7.37
CA LEU A 528 21.93 11.83 -7.10
C LEU A 528 21.88 10.37 -6.64
N VAL A 529 20.77 9.90 -6.05
CA VAL A 529 20.46 8.46 -5.92
C VAL A 529 20.08 7.81 -7.26
N GLU A 530 19.14 8.39 -8.02
CA GLU A 530 18.65 7.84 -9.30
C GLU A 530 19.73 7.71 -10.40
N ASP A 531 20.73 8.59 -10.44
CA ASP A 531 21.91 8.54 -11.32
C ASP A 531 22.73 7.26 -11.11
N TYR A 532 22.65 6.70 -9.90
CA TYR A 532 23.32 5.49 -9.49
C TYR A 532 22.35 4.30 -9.38
N PHE A 533 21.06 4.44 -9.74
CA PHE A 533 20.07 3.38 -9.60
C PHE A 533 20.42 2.12 -10.41
N GLY A 534 20.46 0.97 -9.72
CA GLY A 534 20.93 -0.31 -10.25
C GLY A 534 22.45 -0.42 -10.37
N ALA A 535 23.20 0.63 -10.01
CA ALA A 535 24.64 0.55 -9.84
C ALA A 535 24.93 -0.23 -8.56
N THR A 536 25.88 -1.14 -8.68
CA THR A 536 26.33 -1.94 -7.55
C THR A 536 27.69 -1.43 -7.15
N CYS A 537 27.79 -1.09 -5.88
CA CYS A 537 29.05 -0.81 -5.26
C CYS A 537 29.71 -2.14 -4.97
N ALA A 538 30.64 -2.54 -5.83
CA ALA A 538 31.45 -3.71 -5.57
C ALA A 538 32.58 -3.33 -4.61
N SER A 539 32.25 -3.12 -3.33
CA SER A 539 33.21 -3.37 -2.27
C SER A 539 33.45 -4.86 -2.31
N SER A 540 34.72 -5.24 -2.31
CA SER A 540 35.10 -6.54 -1.83
C SER A 540 34.80 -6.65 -0.32
N SER A 541 33.54 -6.58 0.12
CA SER A 541 33.04 -7.09 1.41
C SER A 541 31.50 -6.94 1.50
N PRO A 542 30.76 -7.86 2.15
CA PRO A 542 29.35 -8.15 1.84
C PRO A 542 28.34 -7.41 2.74
N SER A 543 27.08 -7.29 2.26
CA SER A 543 25.83 -7.23 3.08
C SER A 543 26.00 -8.09 4.34
N PRO A 544 25.48 -7.72 5.54
CA PRO A 544 25.63 -8.53 6.74
C PRO A 544 25.17 -9.95 6.42
N SER A 545 26.17 -10.79 6.18
CA SER A 545 25.96 -12.15 5.75
C SER A 545 25.95 -12.92 7.05
N PRO A 546 24.79 -13.36 7.57
CA PRO A 546 24.77 -14.24 8.70
C PRO A 546 25.58 -15.48 8.34
N SER A 547 26.79 -15.54 8.88
CA SER A 547 27.66 -16.69 8.75
C SER A 547 27.37 -17.62 9.92
N ILE A 548 27.31 -18.91 9.63
CA ILE A 548 27.23 -19.93 10.66
C ILE A 548 28.54 -19.85 11.46
N GLY A 549 28.48 -19.38 12.70
CA GLY A 549 29.59 -19.51 13.66
C GLY A 549 29.78 -20.96 14.10
N GLY A 550 28.75 -21.79 13.93
CA GLY A 550 28.79 -23.24 14.07
C GLY A 550 27.41 -23.80 14.36
N LYS A 551 27.17 -25.06 13.97
CA LYS A 551 26.01 -25.80 14.48
C LYS A 551 26.32 -26.25 15.90
N GLU A 552 25.49 -25.91 16.86
CA GLU A 552 25.75 -26.21 18.27
C GLU A 552 25.22 -27.60 18.65
N ILE A 553 23.97 -27.91 18.24
CA ILE A 553 23.28 -29.17 18.53
C ILE A 553 22.63 -29.71 17.24
N GLY A 554 22.69 -31.03 17.06
CA GLY A 554 22.20 -31.77 15.89
C GLY A 554 23.29 -32.61 15.23
N PRO A 555 23.01 -33.32 14.11
CA PRO A 555 24.04 -34.02 13.34
C PRO A 555 25.17 -33.07 12.99
N ASP A 556 26.42 -33.49 13.22
CA ASP A 556 27.64 -32.71 12.98
C ASP A 556 27.77 -31.42 13.81
N GLY A 557 27.11 -31.34 14.97
CA GLY A 557 27.27 -30.23 15.91
C GLY A 557 28.65 -30.20 16.59
N ASN A 558 29.17 -29.00 16.85
CA ASN A 558 30.51 -28.78 17.41
C ASN A 558 30.63 -29.18 18.89
N ASN A 559 29.50 -29.36 19.58
CA ASN A 559 29.48 -29.80 20.96
C ASN A 559 29.28 -31.32 21.05
N SER A 560 29.98 -31.97 21.99
CA SER A 560 29.86 -33.41 22.26
C SER A 560 28.58 -33.77 23.04
N THR A 561 27.42 -33.28 22.58
CA THR A 561 26.12 -33.38 23.29
C THR A 561 25.54 -34.80 23.32
N GLN A 562 26.01 -35.67 22.43
CA GLN A 562 25.60 -37.08 22.37
C GLN A 562 25.97 -37.85 23.66
N ASN A 563 27.06 -37.44 24.33
CA ASN A 563 27.52 -38.05 25.58
C ASN A 563 26.54 -37.87 26.73
N VAL A 564 25.67 -36.85 26.65
CA VAL A 564 24.63 -36.55 27.65
C VAL A 564 23.23 -36.85 27.11
N ASP A 565 23.13 -37.64 26.04
CA ASP A 565 21.89 -38.04 25.38
C ASP A 565 21.08 -36.84 24.83
N VAL A 566 21.77 -35.84 24.24
CA VAL A 566 21.15 -34.71 23.54
C VAL A 566 21.58 -34.73 22.08
N CYS A 567 20.70 -35.21 21.20
CA CYS A 567 20.98 -35.25 19.77
C CYS A 567 20.21 -34.17 18.98
N GLY A 568 19.10 -33.64 19.49
CA GLY A 568 18.41 -32.49 18.90
C GLY A 568 17.74 -31.65 19.98
N ALA A 569 17.74 -30.33 19.83
CA ALA A 569 17.11 -29.40 20.75
C ALA A 569 16.67 -28.12 20.02
N ASP A 570 15.81 -27.32 20.65
CA ASP A 570 15.51 -25.95 20.24
C ASP A 570 15.59 -24.93 21.37
N LEU A 571 15.29 -23.67 21.01
CA LEU A 571 15.42 -22.48 21.83
C LEU A 571 16.88 -22.21 22.20
N GLY A 572 17.17 -22.03 23.48
CA GLY A 572 18.50 -21.65 23.95
C GLY A 572 18.56 -20.21 24.46
N SER A 573 17.55 -19.75 25.19
CA SER A 573 17.64 -18.46 25.89
C SER A 573 18.76 -18.50 26.93
N MET A 574 19.41 -17.36 27.16
CA MET A 574 20.65 -17.29 27.92
C MET A 574 20.54 -16.34 29.12
N PHE A 575 21.13 -16.71 30.25
CA PHE A 575 21.23 -15.81 31.41
C PHE A 575 22.50 -16.08 32.22
N ASP A 576 23.07 -15.01 32.79
CA ASP A 576 24.23 -15.12 33.67
C ASP A 576 23.81 -15.51 35.08
N TRP A 577 24.46 -16.51 35.65
CA TRP A 577 24.25 -16.93 37.03
C TRP A 577 25.52 -17.58 37.61
N ASN A 578 25.92 -17.16 38.80
CA ASN A 578 27.09 -17.70 39.51
C ASN A 578 28.37 -17.77 38.66
N GLY A 579 28.62 -16.75 37.83
CA GLY A 579 29.82 -16.65 36.98
C GLY A 579 29.81 -17.53 35.72
N ARG A 580 28.68 -18.13 35.37
CA ARG A 580 28.48 -18.91 34.14
C ARG A 580 27.32 -18.34 33.33
N VAL A 581 27.33 -18.59 32.03
CA VAL A 581 26.14 -18.43 31.19
C VAL A 581 25.40 -19.75 31.18
N TYR A 582 24.15 -19.72 31.63
CA TYR A 582 23.24 -20.86 31.52
C TYR A 582 22.42 -20.72 30.26
N ILE A 583 22.26 -21.84 29.55
CA ILE A 583 21.57 -21.89 28.27
C ILE A 583 20.41 -22.87 28.36
N VAL A 584 19.20 -22.35 28.15
CA VAL A 584 17.96 -23.05 28.44
C VAL A 584 17.32 -23.51 27.13
N PHE A 585 17.31 -24.82 26.92
CA PHE A 585 16.71 -25.43 25.74
C PHE A 585 15.26 -25.84 26.00
N GLY A 586 14.45 -25.82 24.94
CA GLY A 586 13.09 -26.34 24.90
C GLY A 586 13.09 -27.84 24.59
N ASP A 587 12.27 -28.24 23.62
CA ASP A 587 12.08 -29.62 23.23
C ASP A 587 13.41 -30.28 22.89
N THR A 588 13.82 -31.24 23.73
CA THR A 588 15.12 -31.89 23.65
C THR A 588 14.95 -33.39 23.44
N PHE A 589 15.64 -33.95 22.45
CA PHE A 589 15.51 -35.34 22.05
C PHE A 589 16.81 -36.14 22.24
N GLY A 590 16.66 -37.37 22.70
CA GLY A 590 17.74 -38.33 22.87
C GLY A 590 18.29 -38.93 21.58
N CYS A 591 19.39 -39.67 21.73
CA CYS A 591 20.12 -40.30 20.65
C CYS A 591 19.69 -41.77 20.44
N PRO A 592 19.62 -42.27 19.19
CA PRO A 592 19.77 -41.54 17.93
C PRO A 592 18.54 -40.71 17.59
N LEU A 593 18.73 -39.63 16.82
CA LEU A 593 17.60 -38.92 16.22
C LEU A 593 16.92 -39.81 15.18
N SER A 594 15.62 -40.04 15.37
CA SER A 594 14.80 -40.79 14.42
C SER A 594 13.46 -40.08 14.22
N SER A 595 12.65 -40.56 13.27
CA SER A 595 11.29 -40.06 13.05
C SER A 595 10.36 -40.25 14.28
N THR A 596 10.75 -41.10 15.23
CA THR A 596 10.13 -41.25 16.55
C THR A 596 11.23 -41.08 17.60
N PRO A 597 11.57 -39.83 17.95
CA PRO A 597 12.70 -39.57 18.83
C PRO A 597 12.54 -40.27 20.18
N THR A 598 13.62 -40.86 20.68
CA THR A 598 13.63 -41.52 22.00
C THR A 598 13.97 -40.51 23.09
N ASN A 599 13.45 -40.73 24.30
CA ASN A 599 13.82 -39.95 25.50
C ASN A 599 13.63 -38.43 25.33
N TRP A 600 12.44 -38.02 24.88
CA TRP A 600 12.05 -36.61 24.81
C TRP A 600 11.97 -36.00 26.21
N ARG A 601 12.50 -34.79 26.35
CA ARG A 601 12.42 -33.92 27.52
C ARG A 601 11.94 -32.55 27.08
N SER A 602 11.02 -31.97 27.83
CA SER A 602 10.42 -30.65 27.54
C SER A 602 11.43 -29.50 27.59
N ASN A 603 12.52 -29.69 28.35
CA ASN A 603 13.56 -28.70 28.54
C ASN A 603 14.83 -29.35 29.08
N THR A 604 15.97 -28.74 28.81
CA THR A 604 17.26 -29.11 29.40
C THR A 604 18.12 -27.85 29.61
N LEU A 605 19.16 -27.97 30.45
CA LEU A 605 20.01 -26.83 30.82
C LEU A 605 21.49 -27.16 30.64
N ALA A 606 22.14 -26.40 29.76
CA ALA A 606 23.59 -26.38 29.62
C ALA A 606 24.19 -25.16 30.32
N TYR A 607 25.49 -25.18 30.54
CA TYR A 607 26.23 -24.01 30.99
C TYR A 607 27.58 -23.90 30.29
N THR A 608 28.06 -22.67 30.20
CA THR A 608 29.37 -22.35 29.65
C THR A 608 30.02 -21.18 30.40
N THR A 609 31.34 -21.23 30.48
CA THR A 609 32.23 -20.13 30.85
C THR A 609 32.95 -19.57 29.64
N ASP A 610 32.73 -20.16 28.46
CA ASP A 610 33.23 -19.67 27.19
C ASP A 610 32.79 -18.23 26.99
N ALA A 611 33.78 -17.39 26.70
CA ALA A 611 33.61 -15.95 26.56
C ALA A 611 34.03 -15.49 25.16
N ASN A 612 34.54 -16.40 24.32
CA ASN A 612 34.91 -16.08 22.96
C ASN A 612 33.77 -16.48 22.02
N PRO A 613 32.97 -15.54 21.52
CA PRO A 613 31.87 -15.90 20.62
C PRO A 613 32.34 -16.22 19.19
N SER A 614 33.59 -15.89 18.84
CA SER A 614 34.09 -15.88 17.45
C SER A 614 34.48 -17.25 16.88
N ASP A 615 34.78 -18.23 17.73
CA ASP A 615 35.13 -19.62 17.36
C ASP A 615 33.98 -20.61 17.59
N GLY A 616 32.76 -20.09 17.75
CA GLY A 616 31.57 -20.84 18.17
C GLY A 616 31.36 -20.73 19.67
N ILE A 617 30.45 -21.53 20.22
CA ILE A 617 30.27 -21.64 21.67
C ILE A 617 30.44 -23.09 22.10
N THR A 618 31.34 -23.28 23.05
CA THR A 618 31.57 -24.59 23.69
C THR A 618 30.75 -24.70 24.97
N PHE A 619 30.13 -25.86 25.22
CA PHE A 619 29.47 -26.15 26.50
C PHE A 619 30.45 -26.81 27.46
N ASP A 620 30.63 -26.21 28.63
CA ASP A 620 31.42 -26.80 29.72
C ASP A 620 30.71 -28.02 30.32
N GLY A 621 29.38 -28.00 30.32
CA GLY A 621 28.60 -29.11 30.84
C GLY A 621 27.10 -28.88 30.81
N TRP A 622 26.41 -29.87 31.36
CA TRP A 622 24.96 -29.93 31.44
C TRP A 622 24.53 -30.20 32.87
N ILE A 623 23.31 -29.81 33.21
CA ILE A 623 22.66 -30.31 34.41
C ILE A 623 22.26 -31.76 34.16
N LEU A 624 22.84 -32.68 34.94
CA LEU A 624 22.69 -34.12 34.73
C LEU A 624 21.75 -34.77 35.75
N GLY A 625 21.04 -35.80 35.29
CA GLY A 625 20.34 -36.74 36.12
C GLY A 625 21.28 -37.77 36.76
N ALA A 626 20.73 -38.62 37.63
CA ALA A 626 21.49 -39.71 38.24
C ALA A 626 21.98 -40.76 37.22
N ASP A 627 21.39 -40.78 36.03
CA ASP A 627 21.75 -41.62 34.89
C ASP A 627 22.88 -41.02 34.03
N GLY A 628 23.41 -39.85 34.39
CA GLY A 628 24.47 -39.16 33.66
C GLY A 628 23.98 -38.46 32.38
N LYS A 629 22.66 -38.38 32.14
CA LYS A 629 22.06 -37.73 30.98
C LYS A 629 21.58 -36.31 31.31
N ALA A 630 21.42 -35.47 30.29
CA ALA A 630 20.84 -34.14 30.47
C ALA A 630 19.44 -34.24 31.10
N LYS A 631 19.26 -33.56 32.23
CA LYS A 631 18.06 -33.65 33.06
C LYS A 631 16.96 -32.75 32.52
N GLU A 632 15.72 -33.23 32.54
CA GLU A 632 14.55 -32.35 32.45
C GLU A 632 14.42 -31.55 33.74
N ILE A 633 14.61 -30.23 33.65
CA ILE A 633 14.76 -29.37 34.84
C ILE A 633 13.42 -28.83 35.34
N ILE A 634 12.42 -28.66 34.48
CA ILE A 634 11.06 -28.24 34.82
C ILE A 634 10.09 -29.28 34.23
N PRO A 635 9.70 -30.30 34.98
CA PRO A 635 8.70 -31.25 34.51
C PRO A 635 7.33 -30.58 34.40
N ASN A 636 6.50 -30.98 33.44
CA ASN A 636 5.12 -30.49 33.33
C ASN A 636 4.24 -30.99 34.49
N ASP A 637 3.20 -30.23 34.84
CA ASP A 637 2.21 -30.70 35.81
C ASP A 637 1.40 -31.88 35.25
N ALA A 638 1.13 -32.90 36.08
CA ALA A 638 0.31 -34.03 35.68
C ALA A 638 -1.15 -33.59 35.45
N GLY A 639 -1.65 -33.72 34.22
CA GLY A 639 -3.03 -33.38 33.88
C GLY A 639 -3.40 -33.66 32.43
N PRO A 640 -4.70 -33.73 32.10
CA PRO A 640 -5.18 -34.11 30.76
C PRO A 640 -4.96 -33.07 29.66
N LEU A 641 -4.43 -31.88 30.00
CA LEU A 641 -4.29 -30.72 29.11
C LEU A 641 -2.86 -30.15 29.06
N THR A 642 -1.88 -30.79 29.69
CA THR A 642 -0.49 -30.32 29.69
C THR A 642 0.43 -31.34 29.04
N GLU A 643 0.94 -30.99 27.86
CA GLU A 643 1.87 -31.82 27.08
C GLU A 643 3.33 -31.51 27.42
N THR A 644 3.65 -30.24 27.71
CA THR A 644 5.01 -29.76 27.91
C THR A 644 5.07 -28.53 28.84
N ALA A 645 6.24 -28.30 29.44
CA ALA A 645 6.61 -27.07 30.13
C ALA A 645 7.83 -26.45 29.43
N ILE A 646 7.62 -25.34 28.72
CA ILE A 646 8.66 -24.71 27.89
C ILE A 646 9.19 -23.46 28.59
N PRO A 647 10.48 -23.43 28.98
CA PRO A 647 11.13 -22.24 29.48
C PRO A 647 11.33 -21.24 28.35
N THR A 648 11.02 -19.97 28.62
CA THR A 648 11.08 -18.90 27.61
C THR A 648 12.24 -17.95 27.87
N TYR A 649 12.59 -17.70 29.13
CA TYR A 649 13.76 -16.90 29.50
C TYR A 649 14.20 -17.14 30.95
N GLY A 650 15.47 -16.86 31.25
CA GLY A 650 16.04 -16.95 32.59
C GLY A 650 16.58 -15.63 33.13
N VAL A 651 16.67 -15.52 34.46
CA VAL A 651 17.28 -14.37 35.15
C VAL A 651 17.81 -14.80 36.52
N SER A 652 18.90 -14.20 36.97
CA SER A 652 19.41 -14.38 38.33
C SER A 652 19.16 -13.15 39.20
N VAL A 653 18.78 -13.37 40.45
CA VAL A 653 18.66 -12.34 41.49
C VAL A 653 19.41 -12.84 42.72
N GLY A 654 20.48 -12.13 43.09
CA GLY A 654 21.42 -12.61 44.09
C GLY A 654 22.05 -13.94 43.66
N SER A 655 22.01 -14.94 44.54
CA SER A 655 22.49 -16.30 44.26
C SER A 655 21.42 -17.24 43.70
N THR A 656 20.19 -16.75 43.48
CA THR A 656 19.06 -17.55 43.00
C THR A 656 18.87 -17.37 41.50
N GLY A 657 18.75 -18.48 40.76
CA GLY A 657 18.33 -18.50 39.37
C GLY A 657 16.83 -18.68 39.24
N TYR A 658 16.20 -17.96 38.31
CA TYR A 658 14.78 -18.02 38.00
C TYR A 658 14.59 -18.32 36.51
N LEU A 659 13.65 -19.19 36.18
CA LEU A 659 13.25 -19.51 34.80
C LEU A 659 11.77 -19.26 34.63
N TYR A 660 11.43 -18.38 33.69
CA TYR A 660 10.06 -18.15 33.26
C TYR A 660 9.70 -19.21 32.23
N TYR A 661 8.52 -19.80 32.38
CA TYR A 661 8.05 -20.87 31.51
C TYR A 661 6.54 -20.79 31.31
N PHE A 662 6.06 -21.36 30.21
CA PHE A 662 4.63 -21.65 30.05
C PHE A 662 4.38 -23.16 30.07
N GLU A 663 3.18 -23.55 30.49
CA GLU A 663 2.66 -24.89 30.30
C GLU A 663 1.58 -24.89 29.23
N GLY A 664 1.54 -25.92 28.39
CA GLY A 664 0.59 -25.95 27.29
C GLY A 664 0.61 -27.24 26.47
N THR A 665 -0.11 -27.19 25.35
CA THR A 665 -0.15 -28.21 24.28
C THR A 665 0.30 -27.54 22.99
N ILE A 666 1.23 -28.15 22.25
CA ILE A 666 1.78 -27.52 21.02
C ILE A 666 1.08 -28.08 19.77
N SER A 667 0.68 -29.36 19.78
CA SER A 667 0.08 -30.04 18.63
C SER A 667 -1.27 -30.70 18.97
N PRO A 668 -2.31 -30.63 18.12
CA PRO A 668 -2.36 -30.07 16.75
C PRO A 668 -2.63 -28.56 16.69
N SER A 669 -2.77 -27.89 17.84
CA SER A 669 -2.97 -26.44 17.93
C SER A 669 -2.30 -25.92 19.19
N TRP A 670 -1.42 -24.92 19.05
CA TRP A 670 -0.70 -24.33 20.18
C TRP A 670 -1.68 -23.63 21.13
N SER A 671 -1.78 -24.16 22.35
CA SER A 671 -2.53 -23.59 23.45
C SER A 671 -1.65 -23.52 24.70
N CYS A 672 -1.78 -22.42 25.44
CA CYS A 672 -1.08 -22.22 26.70
C CYS A 672 -2.11 -22.29 27.82
N ASN A 673 -1.78 -23.00 28.90
CA ASN A 673 -2.61 -23.11 30.10
C ASN A 673 -2.34 -21.96 31.06
N TYR A 674 -1.06 -21.66 31.30
CA TYR A 674 -0.59 -20.54 32.11
C TYR A 674 0.92 -20.32 31.91
N SER A 675 1.43 -19.20 32.39
CA SER A 675 2.88 -18.96 32.57
C SER A 675 3.23 -18.86 34.04
N SER A 676 4.43 -19.27 34.41
CA SER A 676 4.91 -19.21 35.79
C SER A 676 6.44 -19.13 35.83
N VAL A 677 7.00 -19.21 37.03
CA VAL A 677 8.43 -19.13 37.28
C VAL A 677 8.87 -20.32 38.12
N ALA A 678 10.00 -20.92 37.77
CA ALA A 678 10.71 -21.88 38.62
C ALA A 678 11.98 -21.25 39.17
N LYS A 679 12.38 -21.59 40.40
CA LYS A 679 13.61 -21.09 41.02
C LYS A 679 14.58 -22.19 41.42
N SER A 680 15.86 -21.89 41.37
CA SER A 680 16.94 -22.77 41.82
C SER A 680 17.98 -21.98 42.61
N THR A 681 18.51 -22.60 43.67
CA THR A 681 19.54 -22.01 44.55
C THR A 681 20.80 -22.85 44.62
N ASP A 682 20.90 -23.91 43.82
CA ASP A 682 21.96 -24.92 43.88
C ASP A 682 22.70 -25.10 42.55
N GLY A 683 22.80 -24.02 41.78
CA GLY A 683 23.47 -24.03 40.47
C GLY A 683 22.70 -24.78 39.39
N GLY A 684 21.37 -24.86 39.52
CA GLY A 684 20.47 -25.38 38.49
C GLY A 684 20.19 -26.86 38.60
N GLN A 685 20.72 -27.53 39.63
CA GLN A 685 20.52 -28.96 39.83
C GLN A 685 19.07 -29.29 40.21
N ASN A 686 18.42 -28.43 41.01
CA ASN A 686 17.03 -28.59 41.41
C ASN A 686 16.23 -27.29 41.21
N TRP A 687 15.02 -27.42 40.67
CA TRP A 687 14.12 -26.29 40.38
C TRP A 687 12.78 -26.46 41.08
N THR A 688 12.33 -25.41 41.76
CA THR A 688 11.06 -25.35 42.48
C THR A 688 10.10 -24.39 41.78
N LYS A 689 8.96 -24.88 41.29
CA LYS A 689 7.90 -24.05 40.69
C LYS A 689 7.27 -23.12 41.72
N LEU A 690 7.11 -21.84 41.38
CA LEU A 690 6.46 -20.83 42.21
C LEU A 690 4.96 -20.81 41.94
N THR A 691 4.22 -21.70 42.61
CA THR A 691 2.78 -21.90 42.38
C THR A 691 1.91 -20.66 42.57
N GLY A 692 2.34 -19.71 43.41
CA GLY A 692 1.66 -18.42 43.65
C GLY A 692 1.98 -17.32 42.63
N LEU A 693 2.92 -17.55 41.72
CA LEU A 693 3.35 -16.60 40.70
C LEU A 693 2.95 -17.13 39.31
N LYS A 694 1.74 -16.79 38.87
CA LYS A 694 1.16 -17.25 37.60
C LYS A 694 0.54 -16.11 36.78
N TRP A 695 0.61 -16.23 35.46
CA TRP A 695 -0.07 -15.38 34.48
C TRP A 695 -1.05 -16.23 33.67
N ASN A 696 -2.19 -15.63 33.32
CA ASN A 696 -3.17 -16.31 32.48
C ASN A 696 -2.68 -16.33 31.02
N PRO A 697 -3.18 -17.26 30.20
CA PRO A 697 -2.99 -17.21 28.76
C PRO A 697 -3.49 -15.87 28.22
N GLY A 698 -2.64 -15.15 27.49
CA GLY A 698 -2.93 -13.78 27.15
C GLY A 698 -1.67 -13.02 26.79
N ASN A 699 -1.13 -12.20 27.68
CA ASN A 699 -0.13 -11.18 27.32
C ASN A 699 1.33 -11.58 27.62
N PHE A 700 1.56 -12.50 28.55
CA PHE A 700 2.91 -12.81 29.08
C PHE A 700 3.14 -14.32 29.10
N ASN A 701 2.90 -14.97 27.96
CA ASN A 701 3.13 -16.41 27.78
C ASN A 701 4.59 -16.74 27.51
N GLN A 702 5.21 -15.95 26.65
CA GLN A 702 6.65 -15.99 26.45
C GLN A 702 7.22 -14.64 26.79
N VAL A 703 8.43 -14.63 27.37
CA VAL A 703 9.07 -13.40 27.81
C VAL A 703 10.49 -13.27 27.28
N ALA A 704 10.95 -12.03 27.16
CA ALA A 704 12.37 -11.68 27.19
C ALA A 704 12.64 -10.76 28.37
N ILE A 705 13.79 -10.94 29.01
CA ILE A 705 14.09 -10.30 30.28
C ILE A 705 15.31 -9.38 30.16
N TYR A 706 15.18 -8.18 30.71
CA TYR A 706 16.27 -7.22 30.83
C TYR A 706 16.32 -6.66 32.27
N LYS A 707 17.51 -6.60 32.88
CA LYS A 707 17.68 -6.03 34.23
C LYS A 707 18.22 -4.61 34.14
N LYS A 708 17.57 -3.67 34.81
CA LYS A 708 17.99 -2.25 34.87
C LYS A 708 17.49 -1.59 36.13
N ASP A 709 18.31 -0.74 36.75
CA ASP A 709 17.93 0.12 37.88
C ASP A 709 17.25 -0.62 39.05
N GLY A 710 17.68 -1.86 39.34
CA GLY A 710 17.10 -2.71 40.38
C GLY A 710 15.75 -3.35 40.04
N TYR A 711 15.29 -3.16 38.80
CA TYR A 711 14.10 -3.80 38.23
C TYR A 711 14.47 -4.91 37.25
N VAL A 712 13.60 -5.91 37.21
CA VAL A 712 13.52 -6.92 36.15
C VAL A 712 12.40 -6.50 35.21
N TYR A 713 12.73 -6.13 33.97
CA TYR A 713 11.80 -5.81 32.89
C TYR A 713 11.53 -7.05 32.05
N LEU A 714 10.27 -7.27 31.70
CA LEU A 714 9.84 -8.42 30.92
C LEU A 714 8.97 -7.98 29.74
N PHE A 715 9.44 -8.22 28.53
CA PHE A 715 8.64 -8.11 27.32
C PHE A 715 7.87 -9.40 27.14
N GLY A 716 6.55 -9.36 27.26
CA GLY A 716 5.66 -10.49 27.10
C GLY A 716 4.97 -10.51 25.75
N ILE A 717 4.91 -11.68 25.13
CA ILE A 717 4.05 -11.95 23.97
C ILE A 717 2.96 -12.98 24.32
N PRO A 718 1.86 -13.00 23.56
CA PRO A 718 0.83 -14.01 23.73
C PRO A 718 1.29 -15.43 23.40
N CYS A 719 0.41 -16.39 23.68
CA CYS A 719 0.60 -17.76 23.23
C CYS A 719 0.73 -17.81 21.69
N GLY A 720 1.75 -18.50 21.18
CA GLY A 720 2.12 -18.47 19.76
C GLY A 720 3.00 -17.27 19.38
N ARG A 721 2.99 -16.89 18.09
CA ARG A 721 3.94 -15.93 17.49
C ARG A 721 3.28 -14.79 16.72
N ALA A 722 1.95 -14.69 16.79
CA ALA A 722 1.16 -13.78 15.96
C ALA A 722 0.83 -12.43 16.63
N GLY A 723 1.16 -12.25 17.91
CA GLY A 723 0.82 -11.04 18.67
C GLY A 723 1.98 -10.05 18.79
N GLY A 724 1.70 -8.88 19.36
CA GLY A 724 2.72 -7.87 19.68
C GLY A 724 3.27 -8.05 21.10
N ALA A 725 4.36 -7.36 21.41
CA ALA A 725 4.96 -7.39 22.74
C ALA A 725 4.36 -6.34 23.67
N LYS A 726 4.20 -6.70 24.95
CA LYS A 726 3.79 -5.83 26.06
C LYS A 726 4.87 -5.80 27.12
N LEU A 727 4.90 -4.77 27.96
CA LEU A 727 5.96 -4.60 28.95
C LEU A 727 5.43 -4.64 30.39
N MET A 728 6.10 -5.43 31.23
CA MET A 728 5.95 -5.40 32.68
C MET A 728 7.31 -5.26 33.38
N ARG A 729 7.30 -4.86 34.65
CA ARG A 729 8.49 -4.85 35.49
C ARG A 729 8.20 -5.22 36.93
N VAL A 730 9.22 -5.67 37.65
CA VAL A 730 9.16 -5.93 39.10
C VAL A 730 10.51 -5.59 39.74
N LEU A 731 10.50 -5.08 40.97
CA LEU A 731 11.74 -4.92 41.74
C LEU A 731 12.38 -6.31 41.97
N GLU A 732 13.71 -6.39 41.87
CA GLU A 732 14.44 -7.66 42.05
C GLU A 732 14.08 -8.37 43.36
N GLY A 733 14.03 -7.64 44.47
CA GLY A 733 13.67 -8.19 45.79
C GLY A 733 12.20 -8.66 45.91
N SER A 734 11.36 -8.31 44.94
CA SER A 734 9.93 -8.65 44.90
C SER A 734 9.57 -9.62 43.78
N ILE A 735 10.57 -10.23 43.11
CA ILE A 735 10.36 -11.07 41.92
C ILE A 735 9.38 -12.25 42.15
N GLU A 736 9.31 -12.77 43.39
CA GLU A 736 8.39 -13.86 43.77
C GLU A 736 6.96 -13.38 44.13
N ASN A 737 6.71 -12.07 44.16
CA ASN A 737 5.41 -11.49 44.54
C ASN A 737 4.63 -11.00 43.31
N LYS A 738 3.61 -11.76 42.89
CA LYS A 738 2.77 -11.44 41.73
C LYS A 738 2.12 -10.04 41.79
N ALA A 739 1.71 -9.59 42.97
CA ALA A 739 1.04 -8.30 43.13
C ALA A 739 2.00 -7.10 42.97
N ALA A 740 3.32 -7.33 43.07
CA ALA A 740 4.34 -6.30 42.90
C ALA A 740 4.72 -6.05 41.44
N TYR A 741 4.19 -6.83 40.49
CA TYR A 741 4.44 -6.61 39.07
C TYR A 741 3.63 -5.41 38.57
N GLU A 742 4.32 -4.50 37.92
CA GLU A 742 3.76 -3.30 37.31
C GLU A 742 3.72 -3.47 35.79
N TYR A 743 2.63 -3.04 35.16
CA TYR A 743 2.40 -3.19 33.73
C TYR A 743 2.29 -1.80 33.08
N VAL A 744 2.80 -1.65 31.86
CA VAL A 744 2.55 -0.43 31.08
C VAL A 744 1.10 -0.43 30.61
N THR A 745 0.29 0.49 31.12
CA THR A 745 -1.15 0.58 30.81
C THR A 745 -1.50 1.77 29.91
N GLY A 746 -0.51 2.55 29.51
CA GLY A 746 -0.65 3.72 28.67
C GLY A 746 0.58 4.61 28.77
N TYR A 747 0.51 5.78 28.14
CA TYR A 747 1.57 6.78 28.15
C TYR A 747 1.00 8.13 28.58
N ASP A 748 1.79 8.92 29.30
CA ASP A 748 1.44 10.30 29.60
C ASP A 748 1.68 11.23 28.40
N ALA A 749 1.35 12.52 28.56
CA ALA A 749 1.52 13.52 27.51
C ALA A 749 2.98 13.73 27.07
N SER A 750 3.96 13.27 27.86
CA SER A 750 5.39 13.31 27.56
C SER A 750 5.94 11.98 27.06
N GLN A 751 5.07 11.04 26.67
CA GLN A 751 5.42 9.69 26.19
C GLN A 751 6.15 8.82 27.24
N ASN A 752 6.02 9.13 28.53
CA ASN A 752 6.50 8.24 29.58
C ASN A 752 5.46 7.16 29.91
N PRO A 753 5.89 5.92 30.21
CA PRO A 753 4.97 4.83 30.52
C PRO A 753 4.26 5.05 31.85
N ILE A 754 2.94 4.86 31.84
CA ILE A 754 2.11 4.77 33.04
C ILE A 754 2.18 3.33 33.55
N TRP A 755 2.84 3.15 34.70
CA TRP A 755 3.00 1.86 35.37
C TRP A 755 1.90 1.61 36.38
N THR A 756 1.16 0.51 36.22
CA THR A 756 0.08 0.12 37.14
C THR A 756 0.31 -1.27 37.71
N ALA A 757 0.37 -1.38 39.03
CA ALA A 757 0.56 -2.65 39.74
C ALA A 757 -0.65 -3.59 39.56
N GLY A 758 -0.40 -4.87 39.27
CA GLY A 758 -1.44 -5.90 39.14
C GLY A 758 -2.36 -5.78 37.92
N ALA A 759 -2.15 -4.81 37.02
CA ALA A 759 -3.03 -4.50 35.90
C ALA A 759 -2.71 -5.28 34.61
N GLU A 760 -2.51 -6.60 34.70
CA GLU A 760 -2.10 -7.47 33.60
C GLU A 760 -3.02 -7.38 32.35
N SER A 761 -4.33 -7.31 32.55
CA SER A 761 -5.32 -7.24 31.47
C SER A 761 -5.34 -5.90 30.75
N SER A 762 -4.86 -4.85 31.40
CA SER A 762 -4.86 -3.47 30.88
C SER A 762 -3.53 -3.10 30.21
N ALA A 763 -2.58 -4.04 30.13
CA ALA A 763 -1.29 -3.80 29.51
C ALA A 763 -1.47 -3.42 28.03
N VAL A 764 -0.82 -2.34 27.59
CA VAL A 764 -0.82 -1.89 26.19
C VAL A 764 0.33 -2.52 25.41
N THR A 765 0.20 -2.54 24.08
CA THR A 765 1.24 -3.02 23.18
C THR A 765 2.36 -1.98 23.09
N VAL A 766 3.61 -2.41 23.26
CA VAL A 766 4.81 -1.57 23.15
C VAL A 766 5.61 -1.85 21.87
N VAL A 767 5.49 -3.05 21.30
CA VAL A 767 6.00 -3.41 19.97
C VAL A 767 4.86 -4.05 19.17
N PRO A 768 4.55 -3.56 17.95
CA PRO A 768 3.47 -4.09 17.15
C PRO A 768 3.69 -5.56 16.76
N ALA A 769 2.59 -6.27 16.50
CA ALA A 769 2.62 -7.64 16.01
C ALA A 769 3.16 -7.71 14.56
N PRO A 770 3.71 -8.86 14.13
CA PRO A 770 3.92 -10.08 14.90
C PRO A 770 5.31 -10.13 15.57
N VAL A 771 5.36 -10.67 16.78
CA VAL A 771 6.57 -10.91 17.55
C VAL A 771 6.54 -12.36 18.05
N GLY A 772 7.41 -13.21 17.51
CA GLY A 772 7.77 -14.53 18.02
C GLY A 772 9.07 -14.47 18.82
N GLU A 773 9.33 -15.49 19.64
CA GLU A 773 10.51 -15.72 20.49
C GLU A 773 11.58 -14.63 20.38
N LEU A 774 11.72 -13.81 21.42
CA LEU A 774 12.48 -12.58 21.38
C LEU A 774 13.61 -12.53 22.41
N SER A 775 14.57 -11.64 22.19
CA SER A 775 15.57 -11.22 23.17
C SER A 775 15.81 -9.72 23.09
N VAL A 776 16.22 -9.12 24.21
CA VAL A 776 16.50 -7.69 24.31
C VAL A 776 17.84 -7.48 24.99
N ARG A 777 18.64 -6.55 24.47
CA ARG A 777 19.89 -6.12 25.10
C ARG A 777 20.12 -4.63 24.87
N TRP A 778 20.97 -4.02 25.67
CA TRP A 778 21.57 -2.73 25.32
C TRP A 778 22.72 -2.95 24.35
N ASP A 779 22.86 -2.04 23.40
CA ASP A 779 23.92 -2.05 22.41
C ASP A 779 24.71 -0.74 22.50
N ASN A 780 26.02 -0.84 22.78
CA ASN A 780 26.86 0.34 22.96
C ASN A 780 27.14 1.04 21.64
N TYR A 781 27.31 0.27 20.56
CA TYR A 781 27.52 0.77 19.21
C TYR A 781 26.36 1.67 18.76
N LEU A 782 25.11 1.22 18.93
CA LEU A 782 23.93 2.01 18.59
C LEU A 782 23.54 3.04 19.65
N GLY A 783 24.05 2.93 20.89
CA GLY A 783 23.57 3.73 22.02
C GLY A 783 22.07 3.55 22.29
N GLN A 784 21.53 2.37 21.99
CA GLN A 784 20.11 2.05 22.04
C GLN A 784 19.88 0.62 22.55
N TYR A 785 18.65 0.34 22.98
CA TYR A 785 18.20 -1.03 23.17
C TYR A 785 17.92 -1.66 21.82
N ILE A 786 18.33 -2.91 21.63
CA ILE A 786 17.91 -3.72 20.49
C ILE A 786 17.04 -4.89 20.95
N MET A 787 16.00 -5.18 20.17
CA MET A 787 15.14 -6.34 20.33
C MET A 787 15.22 -7.17 19.06
N MET A 788 15.71 -8.40 19.15
CA MET A 788 15.73 -9.34 18.04
C MET A 788 14.64 -10.40 18.25
N TYR A 789 13.85 -10.65 17.22
CA TYR A 789 12.65 -11.49 17.30
C TYR A 789 12.32 -12.17 15.97
N LEU A 790 11.47 -13.18 16.01
CA LEU A 790 10.94 -13.84 14.81
C LEU A 790 9.69 -13.12 14.30
N ARG A 791 9.66 -12.76 13.03
CA ARG A 791 8.44 -12.44 12.29
C ARG A 791 7.88 -13.71 11.63
N ASP A 792 6.86 -14.30 12.24
CA ASP A 792 6.28 -15.58 11.83
C ASP A 792 5.19 -15.44 10.74
N VAL A 793 5.40 -14.55 9.77
CA VAL A 793 4.53 -14.32 8.60
C VAL A 793 5.38 -14.15 7.36
N SER A 794 4.87 -14.49 6.17
CA SER A 794 5.68 -14.41 4.94
C SER A 794 6.04 -12.95 4.57
N PRO A 795 7.33 -12.65 4.27
CA PRO A 795 8.49 -13.55 4.37
C PRO A 795 8.88 -13.81 5.84
N TYR A 796 9.10 -15.08 6.19
CA TYR A 796 9.56 -15.46 7.53
C TYR A 796 10.97 -14.93 7.77
N THR A 797 11.16 -14.07 8.77
CA THR A 797 12.43 -13.36 9.00
C THR A 797 12.75 -13.30 10.49
N ILE A 798 14.02 -13.40 10.85
CA ILE A 798 14.49 -12.82 12.11
C ILE A 798 14.85 -11.38 11.79
N GLU A 799 14.33 -10.47 12.60
CA GLU A 799 14.51 -9.03 12.47
C GLU A 799 14.98 -8.48 13.81
N TYR A 800 15.61 -7.31 13.81
CA TYR A 800 15.80 -6.51 15.04
C TYR A 800 15.16 -5.13 14.92
N ARG A 801 14.76 -4.55 16.05
CA ARG A 801 14.38 -3.14 16.18
C ARG A 801 15.26 -2.48 17.21
N SER A 802 15.46 -1.18 17.11
CA SER A 802 16.15 -0.39 18.12
C SER A 802 15.22 0.63 18.81
N ALA A 803 15.55 1.01 20.04
CA ALA A 803 14.81 2.02 20.80
C ALA A 803 15.70 2.74 21.83
N PRO A 804 15.47 4.04 22.09
CA PRO A 804 16.20 4.77 23.13
C PRO A 804 15.83 4.31 24.54
N ASN A 805 14.63 3.74 24.73
CA ASN A 805 14.14 3.24 26.02
C ASN A 805 13.46 1.88 25.85
N LEU A 806 13.39 1.09 26.93
CA LEU A 806 12.73 -0.22 26.93
C LEU A 806 11.24 -0.16 26.55
N TRP A 807 10.55 0.95 26.84
CA TRP A 807 9.15 1.17 26.47
C TRP A 807 8.99 1.85 25.09
N GLY A 808 10.07 2.03 24.34
CA GLY A 808 10.06 2.66 23.02
C GLY A 808 10.28 4.18 23.03
N PRO A 809 9.92 4.87 21.93
CA PRO A 809 9.37 4.28 20.71
C PRO A 809 10.37 3.32 20.05
N TRP A 810 9.87 2.16 19.59
CA TRP A 810 10.68 1.19 18.85
C TRP A 810 10.67 1.54 17.38
N GLY A 811 11.84 1.65 16.77
CA GLY A 811 12.01 1.95 15.36
C GLY A 811 11.56 0.82 14.43
N ASP A 812 11.76 1.02 13.14
CA ASP A 812 11.39 0.05 12.11
C ASP A 812 12.24 -1.22 12.14
N PRO A 813 11.69 -2.36 11.71
CA PRO A 813 12.40 -3.63 11.77
C PRO A 813 13.51 -3.68 10.71
N GLN A 814 14.68 -4.13 11.12
CA GLN A 814 15.84 -4.39 10.30
C GLN A 814 15.99 -5.90 10.11
N GLU A 815 16.07 -6.36 8.87
CA GLU A 815 16.20 -7.79 8.57
C GLU A 815 17.60 -8.32 8.98
N VAL A 816 17.63 -9.46 9.67
CA VAL A 816 18.88 -10.15 10.05
C VAL A 816 19.09 -11.38 9.20
N VAL A 817 18.04 -12.20 9.06
CA VAL A 817 18.11 -13.44 8.31
C VAL A 817 16.73 -13.90 7.82
N THR A 818 16.67 -14.36 6.57
CA THR A 818 15.44 -14.82 5.92
C THR A 818 15.24 -16.32 5.99
N GLY A 819 13.98 -16.73 6.04
CA GLY A 819 13.53 -18.11 5.89
C GLY A 819 13.81 -18.69 4.51
N ALA A 820 14.09 -17.84 3.50
CA ALA A 820 14.60 -18.27 2.21
C ALA A 820 16.02 -18.84 2.34
N THR A 821 16.85 -18.24 3.20
CA THR A 821 18.23 -18.68 3.47
C THR A 821 18.27 -19.82 4.48
N TYR A 822 17.49 -19.72 5.56
CA TYR A 822 17.40 -20.74 6.61
C TYR A 822 15.94 -21.16 6.84
N PRO A 823 15.41 -22.15 6.08
CA PRO A 823 14.01 -22.55 6.18
C PRO A 823 13.60 -22.97 7.60
N CYS A 824 12.48 -22.44 8.07
CA CYS A 824 11.91 -22.65 9.42
C CYS A 824 12.84 -22.25 10.57
N LEU A 825 13.57 -21.14 10.40
CA LEU A 825 14.31 -20.46 11.47
C LEU A 825 13.37 -19.89 12.55
N TYR A 826 13.81 -19.88 13.81
CA TYR A 826 13.11 -19.24 14.94
C TYR A 826 14.04 -19.03 16.14
N ALA A 827 13.53 -18.36 17.18
CA ALA A 827 14.19 -18.19 18.48
C ALA A 827 15.57 -17.48 18.46
N PRO A 828 15.65 -16.23 17.95
CA PRO A 828 16.84 -15.38 18.03
C PRO A 828 17.16 -14.91 19.46
N TYR A 829 18.08 -15.60 20.14
CA TYR A 829 18.49 -15.21 21.50
C TYR A 829 19.88 -14.56 21.53
N MET A 830 19.92 -13.29 21.90
CA MET A 830 21.13 -12.48 22.13
C MET A 830 21.52 -12.45 23.62
N ARG A 831 22.80 -12.13 23.89
CA ARG A 831 23.30 -11.77 25.22
C ARG A 831 24.37 -10.67 25.10
N GLU A 832 24.36 -9.71 26.02
CA GLU A 832 25.24 -8.52 26.00
C GLU A 832 26.73 -8.85 25.85
N ARG A 833 27.19 -9.92 26.50
CA ARG A 833 28.62 -10.28 26.50
C ARG A 833 29.12 -10.94 25.21
N TYR A 834 28.24 -11.26 24.26
CA TYR A 834 28.60 -11.97 23.03
C TYR A 834 28.52 -11.03 21.84
N GLU A 835 29.59 -10.28 21.68
CA GLU A 835 29.72 -9.24 20.68
C GLU A 835 31.18 -9.03 20.26
N GLU A 836 31.35 -8.36 19.14
CA GLU A 836 32.62 -7.76 18.70
C GLU A 836 32.38 -6.30 18.35
N GLY A 837 33.42 -5.48 18.45
CA GLY A 837 33.32 -4.06 18.08
C GLY A 837 32.33 -3.26 18.92
N ASP A 838 32.25 -3.53 20.23
CA ASP A 838 31.38 -2.81 21.18
C ASP A 838 29.88 -2.86 20.81
N GLY A 839 29.43 -3.99 20.25
CA GLY A 839 28.05 -4.20 19.82
C GLY A 839 27.86 -4.10 18.30
N GLN A 840 28.88 -3.63 17.56
CA GLN A 840 28.81 -3.58 16.10
C GLN A 840 28.53 -4.97 15.48
N THR A 841 29.11 -6.04 16.02
CA THR A 841 28.73 -7.41 15.66
C THR A 841 28.12 -8.10 16.86
N VAL A 842 26.88 -8.57 16.72
CA VAL A 842 26.16 -9.28 17.76
C VAL A 842 26.04 -10.75 17.39
N TYR A 843 26.34 -11.60 18.36
CA TYR A 843 26.12 -13.03 18.26
C TYR A 843 24.77 -13.41 18.87
N PHE A 844 24.08 -14.33 18.20
CA PHE A 844 22.78 -14.80 18.62
C PHE A 844 22.59 -16.27 18.31
N ARG A 845 21.72 -16.94 19.06
CA ARG A 845 21.29 -18.31 18.76
C ARG A 845 20.10 -18.31 17.84
N MET A 846 20.03 -19.28 16.94
CA MET A 846 18.89 -19.52 16.07
C MET A 846 18.54 -21.00 16.08
N SER A 847 17.27 -21.32 16.25
CA SER A 847 16.73 -22.68 16.15
C SER A 847 16.17 -22.96 14.76
N ARG A 848 16.11 -24.24 14.38
CA ARG A 848 15.49 -24.67 13.12
C ARG A 848 14.73 -25.98 13.27
N PHE A 849 13.48 -26.00 12.81
CA PHE A 849 12.63 -27.19 12.78
C PHE A 849 11.59 -27.11 11.66
N CYS A 850 11.58 -28.09 10.74
CA CYS A 850 10.60 -28.21 9.65
C CYS A 850 10.01 -29.62 9.58
N SER A 851 8.70 -29.71 9.31
CA SER A 851 8.06 -30.98 8.93
C SER A 851 8.68 -31.53 7.64
N GLY A 852 9.21 -32.75 7.69
CA GLY A 852 9.88 -33.41 6.56
C GLY A 852 11.40 -33.17 6.45
N PHE A 853 12.00 -32.32 7.30
CA PHE A 853 13.42 -31.97 7.27
C PHE A 853 14.18 -32.26 8.58
N ASN A 854 13.60 -33.03 9.51
CA ASN A 854 14.14 -33.19 10.87
C ASN A 854 15.58 -33.75 10.85
N PRO A 855 16.51 -33.20 11.67
CA PRO A 855 16.29 -32.97 13.10
C PRO A 855 16.35 -31.51 13.63
N TYR A 856 15.64 -31.27 14.73
CA TYR A 856 15.79 -30.14 15.66
C TYR A 856 17.26 -29.75 15.85
N SER A 857 17.61 -28.50 15.56
CA SER A 857 18.99 -28.01 15.61
C SER A 857 19.05 -26.57 16.10
N THR A 858 20.10 -26.24 16.85
CA THR A 858 20.46 -24.85 17.20
C THR A 858 21.78 -24.45 16.57
N TYR A 859 21.87 -23.19 16.16
CA TYR A 859 22.99 -22.59 15.46
C TYR A 859 23.48 -21.37 16.22
N TRP A 860 24.80 -21.24 16.32
CA TRP A 860 25.46 -20.02 16.74
C TRP A 860 25.63 -19.12 15.52
N MET A 861 24.93 -18.00 15.53
CA MET A 861 24.86 -17.05 14.43
C MET A 861 25.54 -15.75 14.85
N LYS A 862 25.97 -14.97 13.86
CA LYS A 862 26.35 -13.59 14.09
C LYS A 862 25.79 -12.70 13.00
N THR A 863 25.53 -11.47 13.36
CA THR A 863 25.19 -10.40 12.42
C THR A 863 25.94 -9.13 12.82
N THR A 864 26.28 -8.34 11.83
CA THR A 864 26.80 -6.98 12.06
C THR A 864 25.61 -6.03 12.03
N LEU A 865 25.47 -5.21 13.07
CA LEU A 865 24.44 -4.18 13.15
C LEU A 865 24.86 -2.99 12.30
N SER A 866 23.92 -2.46 11.53
CA SER A 866 24.12 -1.22 10.79
C SER A 866 23.85 -0.04 11.73
N GLY A 867 24.83 0.84 11.91
CA GLY A 867 24.71 2.04 12.76
C GLY A 867 25.98 2.88 12.81
N PRO A 868 25.95 4.08 13.41
CA PRO A 868 27.07 5.02 13.41
C PRO A 868 28.09 4.76 14.53
N SER A 869 29.37 5.03 14.27
CA SER A 869 30.47 4.93 15.26
C SER A 869 30.35 5.96 16.40
N PRO A 870 30.64 5.62 17.68
CA PRO A 870 30.41 6.51 18.82
C PRO A 870 31.44 7.65 18.94
N THR A 871 30.99 8.88 19.24
CA THR A 871 31.82 10.06 19.55
C THR A 871 31.50 10.62 20.97
N PRO A 872 32.47 11.20 21.72
CA PRO A 872 32.37 11.49 23.16
C PRO A 872 31.54 12.75 23.54
N THR A 873 31.13 12.82 24.81
CA THR A 873 30.27 13.84 25.47
C THR A 873 30.96 15.22 25.73
N PRO A 874 30.26 16.29 26.20
CA PRO A 874 29.59 17.37 25.44
C PRO A 874 30.18 18.80 25.66
N GLY A 875 29.76 19.79 24.86
CA GLY A 875 30.04 21.24 25.04
C GLY A 875 28.78 22.14 24.92
N PRO A 876 28.78 23.38 25.46
CA PRO A 876 27.58 24.04 26.01
C PRO A 876 26.70 24.82 25.01
N THR A 877 25.42 24.94 25.41
CA THR A 877 24.28 25.63 24.80
C THR A 877 24.46 27.13 24.49
N PRO A 878 23.85 27.66 23.41
CA PRO A 878 23.49 29.07 23.29
C PRO A 878 21.97 29.36 23.25
N THR A 879 21.66 30.58 23.71
CA THR A 879 20.39 31.26 24.05
C THR A 879 19.54 31.72 22.84
N PRO A 880 18.20 31.93 22.94
CA PRO A 880 17.31 32.20 21.79
C PRO A 880 17.02 33.70 21.51
N LEU A 881 16.54 34.02 20.29
CA LEU A 881 15.99 35.33 19.85
C LEU A 881 14.83 35.13 18.83
N PRO A 882 13.99 36.14 18.49
CA PRO A 882 12.63 36.37 18.97
C PRO A 882 11.51 36.15 17.93
N THR A 883 10.27 36.07 18.41
CA THR A 883 9.01 35.82 17.65
C THR A 883 8.50 37.03 16.82
N PRO A 884 7.86 36.84 15.64
CA PRO A 884 7.05 37.86 14.94
C PRO A 884 5.52 37.75 15.15
N THR A 885 4.86 38.90 14.99
CA THR A 885 3.48 39.36 15.28
C THR A 885 2.36 38.81 14.34
N PRO A 886 1.06 38.73 14.76
CA PRO A 886 -0.01 38.11 13.96
C PRO A 886 -0.72 39.02 12.91
N PRO A 887 -1.45 38.46 11.91
CA PRO A 887 -2.18 39.20 10.85
C PRO A 887 -3.64 39.63 11.20
N PRO A 888 -4.31 40.50 10.37
CA PRO A 888 -5.53 41.27 10.68
C PRO A 888 -6.90 40.54 10.43
N PRO A 889 -8.07 41.14 10.78
CA PRO A 889 -9.34 40.42 11.02
C PRO A 889 -10.26 40.20 9.79
N ILE A 890 -11.19 39.24 9.96
CA ILE A 890 -12.11 38.60 8.97
C ILE A 890 -13.33 39.49 8.59
N ALA A 891 -13.84 39.36 7.34
CA ALA A 891 -14.99 40.05 6.72
C ALA A 891 -16.39 39.72 7.30
N GLY A 892 -17.45 40.51 6.99
CA GLY A 892 -18.80 40.44 7.59
C GLY A 892 -19.96 39.93 6.70
N ASP A 893 -20.95 39.25 7.31
CA ASP A 893 -22.09 38.55 6.67
C ASP A 893 -23.16 39.46 6.00
N PRO A 894 -23.97 38.97 5.02
CA PRO A 894 -25.13 39.66 4.43
C PRO A 894 -26.24 39.99 5.43
N SER A 895 -27.01 41.03 5.13
CA SER A 895 -28.12 41.54 5.95
C SER A 895 -29.44 41.58 5.17
N LEU A 896 -30.56 41.83 5.85
CA LEU A 896 -31.89 42.04 5.25
C LEU A 896 -32.42 40.89 4.35
N LEU A 897 -32.05 39.64 4.65
CA LEU A 897 -32.56 38.43 3.99
C LEU A 897 -34.09 38.31 4.15
N THR A 898 -34.83 38.34 3.04
CA THR A 898 -36.29 38.25 3.01
C THR A 898 -36.79 37.39 1.84
N ALA A 899 -37.93 36.72 2.05
CA ALA A 899 -38.69 36.06 0.99
C ALA A 899 -40.18 36.41 1.12
N THR A 900 -40.81 36.82 0.02
CA THR A 900 -42.24 37.19 -0.01
C THR A 900 -42.96 36.48 -1.14
N ALA A 901 -44.16 35.97 -0.86
CA ALA A 901 -44.99 35.28 -1.85
C ALA A 901 -46.15 36.18 -2.31
N SER A 902 -46.44 36.14 -3.61
CA SER A 902 -47.53 36.88 -4.26
C SER A 902 -48.09 36.08 -5.44
N CYS A 903 -49.14 36.59 -6.09
CA CYS A 903 -49.64 36.04 -7.35
C CYS A 903 -49.35 37.01 -8.50
N ASN A 904 -48.89 36.48 -9.64
CA ASN A 904 -48.81 37.20 -10.90
C ASN A 904 -49.84 36.60 -11.86
N GLY A 905 -51.02 37.21 -11.95
CA GLY A 905 -52.18 36.59 -12.58
C GLY A 905 -52.64 35.34 -11.81
N ALA A 906 -52.78 34.21 -12.51
CA ALA A 906 -53.20 32.93 -11.94
C ALA A 906 -52.05 32.06 -11.38
N ASN A 907 -50.80 32.52 -11.44
CA ASN A 907 -49.62 31.74 -11.02
C ASN A 907 -49.00 32.28 -9.73
N PRO A 908 -48.54 31.40 -8.82
CA PRO A 908 -47.78 31.80 -7.64
C PRO A 908 -46.39 32.30 -8.02
N VAL A 909 -45.89 33.29 -7.27
CA VAL A 909 -44.57 33.89 -7.41
C VAL A 909 -43.93 34.06 -6.03
N ILE A 910 -42.62 33.82 -5.92
CA ILE A 910 -41.84 34.06 -4.71
C ILE A 910 -40.65 34.97 -5.02
N ASN A 911 -40.55 36.10 -4.32
CA ASN A 911 -39.45 37.06 -4.45
C ASN A 911 -38.49 36.89 -3.27
N PHE A 912 -37.20 36.75 -3.56
CA PHE A 912 -36.11 36.68 -2.59
C PHE A 912 -35.25 37.94 -2.70
N SER A 913 -34.90 38.53 -1.56
CA SER A 913 -34.05 39.74 -1.52
C SER A 913 -33.12 39.71 -0.31
N TRP A 914 -31.89 40.18 -0.48
CA TRP A 914 -30.93 40.41 0.61
C TRP A 914 -29.94 41.51 0.25
N GLN A 915 -29.20 42.01 1.23
CA GLN A 915 -28.15 43.01 1.05
C GLN A 915 -26.80 42.37 1.34
N ASP A 916 -25.88 42.43 0.39
CA ASP A 916 -24.53 41.93 0.61
C ASP A 916 -23.64 42.97 1.32
N ASN A 917 -22.79 42.54 2.25
CA ASN A 917 -21.95 43.42 3.06
C ASN A 917 -20.44 43.12 2.89
N SER A 918 -20.07 42.34 1.87
CA SER A 918 -18.69 41.87 1.65
C SER A 918 -18.16 42.27 0.27
N ASN A 919 -16.86 42.51 0.20
CA ASN A 919 -16.17 42.95 -1.02
C ASN A 919 -15.44 41.80 -1.73
N TYR A 920 -15.71 40.56 -1.34
CA TYR A 920 -14.90 39.43 -1.77
C TYR A 920 -15.63 38.42 -2.64
N GLU A 921 -16.95 38.47 -2.83
CA GLU A 921 -17.75 37.43 -3.50
C GLU A 921 -18.05 37.75 -4.98
N SER A 922 -17.84 36.79 -5.87
CA SER A 922 -18.13 36.91 -7.32
C SER A 922 -19.60 36.62 -7.67
N GLY A 923 -20.35 35.96 -6.78
CA GLY A 923 -21.78 35.72 -6.95
C GLY A 923 -22.38 34.82 -5.87
N PHE A 924 -23.65 34.43 -6.03
CA PHE A 924 -24.41 33.66 -5.05
C PHE A 924 -25.20 32.50 -5.67
N TRP A 925 -25.35 31.39 -4.94
CA TRP A 925 -26.26 30.28 -5.22
C TRP A 925 -27.46 30.32 -4.27
N LEU A 926 -28.67 30.19 -4.82
CA LEU A 926 -29.90 29.98 -4.05
C LEU A 926 -30.29 28.50 -4.12
N ASP A 927 -30.29 27.82 -2.98
CA ASP A 927 -30.79 26.45 -2.84
C ASP A 927 -32.25 26.47 -2.36
N ILE A 928 -33.11 25.62 -2.95
CA ILE A 928 -34.50 25.41 -2.52
C ILE A 928 -34.80 23.94 -2.27
N SER A 929 -35.54 23.66 -1.19
CA SER A 929 -35.97 22.32 -0.77
C SER A 929 -37.46 22.33 -0.36
N ARG A 930 -38.14 21.18 -0.46
CA ARG A 930 -39.46 20.95 0.17
C ARG A 930 -39.38 20.56 1.63
N ASP A 931 -38.22 20.09 2.06
CA ASP A 931 -37.95 19.69 3.42
C ASP A 931 -37.10 20.75 4.14
N PRO A 932 -37.33 20.98 5.44
CA PRO A 932 -36.57 21.93 6.24
C PRO A 932 -35.08 21.59 6.29
N PHE A 933 -34.22 22.61 6.13
CA PHE A 933 -32.78 22.48 6.33
C PHE A 933 -32.48 22.34 7.83
N ASN A 934 -32.33 21.11 8.29
CA ASN A 934 -32.14 20.79 9.71
C ASN A 934 -30.66 20.63 10.13
N GLY A 935 -29.71 21.16 9.35
CA GLY A 935 -28.27 21.11 9.63
C GLY A 935 -27.41 21.65 8.48
N PRO A 936 -26.07 21.77 8.66
CA PRO A 936 -25.16 22.17 7.59
C PRO A 936 -25.24 21.21 6.39
N SER A 937 -24.88 21.71 5.20
CA SER A 937 -25.08 21.04 3.90
C SER A 937 -24.40 19.67 3.77
N ASN A 938 -23.48 19.35 4.68
CA ASN A 938 -22.56 18.22 4.62
C ASN A 938 -22.90 17.09 5.61
N THR A 939 -24.15 17.00 6.06
CA THR A 939 -24.61 15.85 6.86
C THR A 939 -25.60 15.03 6.05
N SER A 940 -25.64 13.70 6.29
CA SER A 940 -26.66 12.79 5.74
C SER A 940 -28.11 13.14 6.13
N LYS A 941 -28.30 14.21 6.93
CA LYS A 941 -29.58 14.76 7.38
C LYS A 941 -29.99 16.05 6.67
N SER A 942 -29.13 16.67 5.84
CA SER A 942 -29.54 17.82 5.01
C SER A 942 -30.36 17.29 3.82
N PRO A 943 -31.57 17.80 3.57
CA PRO A 943 -32.41 17.28 2.49
C PRO A 943 -31.79 17.55 1.12
N SER A 944 -32.06 16.67 0.16
CA SER A 944 -31.65 16.85 -1.23
C SER A 944 -32.19 18.17 -1.76
N VAL A 945 -31.32 19.00 -2.31
CA VAL A 945 -31.72 20.26 -2.92
C VAL A 945 -32.58 19.95 -4.14
N TRP A 946 -33.77 20.55 -4.20
CA TRP A 946 -34.73 20.27 -5.26
C TRP A 946 -34.63 21.27 -6.42
N GLY A 947 -34.16 22.50 -6.15
CA GLY A 947 -33.84 23.49 -7.18
C GLY A 947 -32.70 24.42 -6.79
N VAL A 948 -31.83 24.75 -7.76
CA VAL A 948 -30.67 25.65 -7.57
C VAL A 948 -30.69 26.79 -8.61
N LYS A 949 -30.23 27.98 -8.23
CA LYS A 949 -29.95 29.09 -9.17
C LYS A 949 -28.73 29.91 -8.80
N GLY A 950 -27.90 30.19 -9.80
CA GLY A 950 -26.79 31.14 -9.71
C GLY A 950 -27.25 32.56 -9.99
N VAL A 951 -26.85 33.48 -9.13
CA VAL A 951 -27.03 34.93 -9.25
C VAL A 951 -25.64 35.55 -9.28
N TYR A 952 -25.20 35.94 -10.46
CA TYR A 952 -23.88 36.54 -10.69
C TYR A 952 -23.91 38.05 -10.42
N ARG A 953 -22.80 38.61 -9.91
CA ARG A 953 -22.59 40.07 -9.95
C ARG A 953 -22.27 40.51 -11.37
N ILE A 954 -22.68 41.72 -11.74
CA ILE A 954 -22.39 42.28 -13.07
C ILE A 954 -20.99 42.92 -13.12
N ASP A 955 -20.36 43.18 -11.98
CA ASP A 955 -19.05 43.82 -11.88
C ASP A 955 -18.44 43.61 -10.46
N ASN A 956 -17.14 43.33 -10.40
CA ASN A 956 -16.39 43.06 -9.16
C ASN A 956 -15.85 44.36 -8.49
N GLU A 957 -16.57 45.48 -8.56
CA GLU A 957 -16.11 46.77 -8.00
C GLU A 957 -16.53 46.98 -6.54
N SER A 958 -15.68 47.66 -5.74
CA SER A 958 -15.91 47.92 -4.31
C SER A 958 -17.11 48.84 -4.00
N SER A 959 -17.75 49.42 -5.02
CA SER A 959 -18.93 50.28 -4.90
C SER A 959 -20.21 49.53 -4.54
N ASP A 960 -20.20 48.20 -4.69
CA ASP A 960 -21.43 47.40 -4.65
C ASP A 960 -21.72 46.75 -3.29
N ILE A 961 -20.86 47.04 -2.31
CA ILE A 961 -21.07 46.68 -0.90
C ILE A 961 -22.32 47.42 -0.41
N GLY A 962 -23.30 46.67 0.07
CA GLY A 962 -24.58 47.21 0.51
C GLY A 962 -25.64 47.31 -0.61
N ILE A 963 -25.42 46.77 -1.80
CA ILE A 963 -26.47 46.73 -2.84
C ILE A 963 -27.43 45.54 -2.61
N PRO A 964 -28.77 45.73 -2.72
CA PRO A 964 -29.71 44.63 -2.63
C PRO A 964 -29.63 43.67 -3.82
N VAL A 965 -29.40 42.38 -3.57
CA VAL A 965 -29.52 41.28 -4.53
C VAL A 965 -30.95 40.76 -4.52
N GLN A 966 -31.55 40.54 -5.70
CA GLN A 966 -32.93 40.08 -5.85
C GLN A 966 -33.06 38.94 -6.86
N PHE A 967 -33.91 37.96 -6.52
CA PHE A 967 -34.29 36.86 -7.40
C PHE A 967 -35.81 36.63 -7.35
N VAL A 968 -36.44 36.47 -8.51
CA VAL A 968 -37.88 36.20 -8.65
C VAL A 968 -38.09 34.80 -9.19
N TRP A 969 -38.84 33.98 -8.45
CA TRP A 969 -39.22 32.63 -8.84
C TRP A 969 -40.69 32.58 -9.27
N ASP A 970 -40.94 32.35 -10.55
CA ASP A 970 -42.27 32.28 -11.14
C ASP A 970 -42.45 31.10 -12.13
N ASN A 971 -43.65 30.95 -12.69
CA ASN A 971 -44.00 29.89 -13.66
C ASN A 971 -43.87 30.34 -15.14
N GLY A 972 -43.32 31.52 -15.39
CA GLY A 972 -43.25 32.14 -16.72
C GLY A 972 -42.16 31.54 -17.63
N ALA A 973 -42.21 31.86 -18.93
CA ALA A 973 -41.10 31.64 -19.86
C ALA A 973 -40.05 32.74 -19.68
N LEU A 974 -38.77 32.37 -19.83
CA LEU A 974 -37.55 33.19 -19.66
C LEU A 974 -37.77 34.68 -19.92
N SER A 975 -37.78 35.46 -18.83
CA SER A 975 -37.57 36.90 -18.83
C SER A 975 -36.25 37.19 -18.12
N LEU A 976 -35.55 38.24 -18.54
CA LEU A 976 -34.18 38.63 -18.14
C LEU A 976 -34.00 38.88 -16.62
N THR A 977 -35.05 38.79 -15.81
CA THR A 977 -34.98 38.98 -14.34
C THR A 977 -35.71 37.92 -13.51
N GLY A 978 -36.17 36.82 -14.11
CA GLY A 978 -36.82 35.72 -13.37
C GLY A 978 -36.77 34.42 -14.17
N GLY A 979 -36.01 33.45 -13.66
CA GLY A 979 -35.77 32.17 -14.31
C GLY A 979 -36.34 31.00 -13.51
N ARG A 980 -36.70 29.92 -14.19
CA ARG A 980 -37.02 28.63 -13.57
C ARG A 980 -35.79 28.04 -12.90
N LEU A 981 -35.98 27.36 -11.77
CA LEU A 981 -34.91 26.65 -11.08
C LEU A 981 -34.66 25.33 -11.80
N ASP A 982 -33.39 24.93 -11.93
CA ASP A 982 -33.05 23.60 -12.44
C ASP A 982 -32.76 22.63 -11.29
N SER A 983 -32.99 21.35 -11.57
CA SER A 983 -32.82 20.20 -10.68
C SER A 983 -31.37 19.83 -10.35
N GLY A 984 -30.40 20.70 -10.66
CA GLY A 984 -29.03 20.56 -10.17
C GLY A 984 -27.90 20.86 -11.16
N ASP A 985 -28.17 21.30 -12.40
CA ASP A 985 -27.13 21.86 -13.27
C ASP A 985 -27.04 23.39 -13.08
N SER A 986 -25.82 23.92 -13.19
CA SER A 986 -25.54 25.34 -13.22
C SER A 986 -25.96 26.03 -14.52
N ASP A 987 -26.30 25.25 -15.55
CA ASP A 987 -26.71 25.75 -16.87
C ASP A 987 -28.21 26.07 -16.94
N SER A 988 -28.53 27.36 -16.97
CA SER A 988 -29.92 27.83 -17.10
C SER A 988 -30.53 27.74 -18.50
N THR A 989 -29.80 27.19 -19.49
CA THR A 989 -30.20 27.19 -20.90
C THR A 989 -30.45 25.80 -21.48
N ALA A 990 -30.00 24.73 -20.83
CA ALA A 990 -30.28 23.35 -21.23
C ALA A 990 -31.50 22.79 -20.46
N GLY A 991 -32.45 22.19 -21.17
CA GLY A 991 -33.74 21.74 -20.62
C GLY A 991 -33.66 20.53 -19.69
N GLY A 992 -33.15 20.73 -18.47
CA GLY A 992 -33.35 19.82 -17.33
C GLY A 992 -34.80 19.82 -16.84
N ASN A 993 -35.09 19.08 -15.76
CA ASN A 993 -36.41 19.06 -15.12
C ASN A 993 -36.69 20.41 -14.43
N GLN A 994 -37.13 21.40 -15.22
CA GLN A 994 -37.38 22.77 -14.75
C GLN A 994 -38.46 22.82 -13.67
N PHE A 995 -38.15 23.49 -12.55
CA PHE A 995 -38.99 23.53 -11.36
C PHE A 995 -39.68 24.90 -11.16
N ALA A 996 -41.00 24.88 -10.99
CA ALA A 996 -41.87 26.05 -10.78
C ALA A 996 -42.59 26.00 -9.43
N PRO A 997 -42.89 27.16 -8.80
CA PRO A 997 -43.52 27.18 -7.48
C PRO A 997 -44.96 26.67 -7.58
N GLN A 998 -45.34 25.78 -6.68
CA GLN A 998 -46.71 25.24 -6.61
C GLN A 998 -47.55 25.97 -5.58
N ALA A 999 -48.79 26.32 -5.93
CA ALA A 999 -49.70 27.05 -5.04
C ALA A 999 -49.91 26.32 -3.71
N GLY A 1000 -49.80 27.05 -2.60
CA GLY A 1000 -49.99 26.51 -1.25
C GLY A 1000 -48.87 25.61 -0.73
N ALA A 1001 -47.82 25.34 -1.52
CA ALA A 1001 -46.68 24.55 -1.08
C ALA A 1001 -45.68 25.42 -0.30
N THR A 1002 -45.11 24.85 0.76
CA THR A 1002 -44.06 25.48 1.56
C THR A 1002 -42.69 25.04 1.08
N TYR A 1003 -41.79 26.01 0.96
CA TYR A 1003 -40.43 25.81 0.50
C TYR A 1003 -39.46 26.35 1.54
N PHE A 1004 -38.36 25.64 1.71
CA PHE A 1004 -37.22 26.05 2.52
C PHE A 1004 -36.10 26.49 1.60
N TRP A 1005 -35.38 27.55 1.97
CA TRP A 1005 -34.35 28.13 1.12
C TRP A 1005 -33.15 28.61 1.92
N ARG A 1006 -31.99 28.69 1.26
CA ARG A 1006 -30.74 29.28 1.77
C ARG A 1006 -29.90 29.89 0.64
N VAL A 1007 -29.06 30.86 0.97
CA VAL A 1007 -28.13 31.52 0.04
C VAL A 1007 -26.68 31.12 0.37
N LYS A 1008 -25.88 30.83 -0.67
CA LYS A 1008 -24.44 30.56 -0.57
C LYS A 1008 -23.68 31.56 -1.44
N ALA A 1009 -22.54 32.08 -1.01
CA ALA A 1009 -21.68 32.86 -1.88
C ALA A 1009 -20.61 31.98 -2.54
N PHE A 1010 -20.10 32.42 -3.69
CA PHE A 1010 -18.98 31.79 -4.40
C PHE A 1010 -18.02 32.82 -5.00
N ASN A 1011 -16.79 32.37 -5.28
CA ASN A 1011 -15.75 33.17 -5.90
C ASN A 1011 -15.12 32.53 -7.13
N PHE A 1012 -15.11 33.26 -8.23
CA PHE A 1012 -14.39 32.85 -9.43
C PHE A 1012 -12.88 33.08 -9.21
N GLY A 1013 -12.10 32.01 -9.29
CA GLY A 1013 -10.63 32.07 -9.22
C GLY A 1013 -10.00 32.03 -7.82
N GLN A 1014 -10.80 31.98 -6.73
CA GLN A 1014 -10.27 31.87 -5.36
C GLN A 1014 -10.82 30.66 -4.57
N GLY A 1015 -11.74 29.87 -5.14
CA GLY A 1015 -12.10 28.55 -4.62
C GLY A 1015 -12.86 28.49 -3.29
N THR A 1016 -13.22 29.61 -2.65
CA THR A 1016 -14.00 29.58 -1.40
C THR A 1016 -15.50 29.74 -1.65
N ASN A 1017 -16.30 28.78 -1.17
CA ASN A 1017 -17.75 28.93 -1.00
C ASN A 1017 -18.04 29.05 0.50
N HIS A 1018 -18.77 30.08 0.93
CA HIS A 1018 -19.29 30.16 2.30
C HIS A 1018 -20.81 30.31 2.33
N ILE A 1019 -21.42 29.66 3.32
CA ILE A 1019 -22.87 29.65 3.56
C ILE A 1019 -23.13 30.61 4.71
N TYR A 1020 -23.79 31.74 4.45
CA TYR A 1020 -24.13 32.71 5.50
C TYR A 1020 -25.32 32.22 6.30
N PRO A 1021 -25.21 32.06 7.65
CA PRO A 1021 -25.40 33.18 8.57
C PRO A 1021 -24.66 33.07 9.94
N GLY A 1022 -24.23 34.20 10.51
CA GLY A 1022 -24.23 34.47 11.96
C GLY A 1022 -23.67 33.39 12.90
N SER A 1023 -22.41 32.97 12.71
CA SER A 1023 -21.53 32.26 13.67
C SER A 1023 -21.94 30.87 14.24
N SER A 1024 -20.99 29.95 14.06
CA SER A 1024 -20.61 28.71 14.78
C SER A 1024 -21.59 27.60 15.15
N ALA A 1025 -22.92 27.77 15.23
CA ALA A 1025 -23.80 26.63 15.52
C ALA A 1025 -25.31 26.86 15.23
N SER A 1026 -25.75 27.01 13.96
CA SER A 1026 -27.10 26.65 13.45
C SER A 1026 -27.32 27.08 11.97
N PRO A 1027 -28.17 26.39 11.18
CA PRO A 1027 -28.42 26.67 9.76
C PRO A 1027 -29.46 27.78 9.52
N PRO A 1028 -29.48 28.48 8.37
CA PRO A 1028 -30.69 29.17 7.91
C PRO A 1028 -31.51 28.18 7.08
N GLY A 1029 -32.65 27.78 7.62
CA GLY A 1029 -33.72 27.19 6.84
C GLY A 1029 -34.92 28.12 6.88
N GLN A 1030 -34.78 29.32 6.30
CA GLN A 1030 -35.94 30.20 6.16
C GLN A 1030 -36.96 29.50 5.26
N SER A 1031 -38.23 29.64 5.58
CA SER A 1031 -39.32 29.07 4.79
C SER A 1031 -40.26 30.15 4.30
N THR A 1032 -40.88 29.87 3.16
CA THR A 1032 -41.93 30.72 2.60
C THR A 1032 -42.93 29.82 1.89
N THR A 1033 -44.21 30.15 2.05
CA THR A 1033 -45.31 29.39 1.43
C THR A 1033 -45.79 30.15 0.21
N ALA A 1034 -45.79 29.48 -0.94
CA ALA A 1034 -46.30 30.06 -2.18
C ALA A 1034 -47.75 30.50 -2.01
N ALA A 1035 -48.09 31.67 -2.54
CA ALA A 1035 -49.44 32.22 -2.43
C ALA A 1035 -50.47 31.30 -3.10
N ASN A 1036 -51.65 31.18 -2.49
CA ASN A 1036 -52.79 30.53 -3.12
C ASN A 1036 -53.40 31.48 -4.14
N CYS A 1037 -53.21 31.19 -5.43
CA CYS A 1037 -53.72 32.03 -6.51
C CYS A 1037 -55.12 31.57 -6.97
N PRO A 1038 -56.05 32.50 -7.25
CA PRO A 1038 -57.43 32.22 -7.61
C PRO A 1038 -57.63 31.68 -9.04
#